data_AF-L7M5Z5-F1
#
_entry.id   AF-L7M5Z5-F1
#
_cell.length_a   1.000
_cell.length_b   1.000
_cell.length_c   1.000
_cell.angle_alpha   90.00
_cell.angle_beta   90.00
_cell.angle_gamma   90.00
#
_symmetry.space_group_name_H-M   'P 1'
#
loop_
_entity.id
_entity.type
_entity.pdbx_description
1 polymer ?
#
loop_
_entity_poly.entity_id
_entity_poly.type
_entity_poly.pdbx_seq_one_letter_code
_entity_poly.pdbx_strand_id
1 'polypeptide(L)'
;MRHGWHRKGVVRALLPALAAWLLLFLHLPNGAHGRHCHNVPHVPGYMCDCDSRFGHDDLGGWHLSCYDVQANEPQQAFVIEYAINDIIRVQCDTAAPYQMAFFQNFSVSEVERFSFSYCTMPNGSFAQVLEGLDVTSLQLISCQIGDTLDARLFEGLDKLKRLTVTGSKDLRFIPEDTFANLTTLVNLELNNNALESLPEKVFWPLKNITSIQLGSNMLQSLHSSQFRGLDKLISIYLYKNNLTELPQGIFTNLTSVKNLDLLLNRLTNITDRDLADLTGIENLKLGGNPFTMLPDTLFKNNRLLGDLNLSVLNKLGSPPERLLTGLSRLENITLLDCNFTSIPEKFFAYAGNMKNIRMVNNRLTSLPANLFRENTKLLNLDLSYNDITELPLTVFEKQFVLETLIFYRNNFVTLKAGPFDNLISLKVLSFEYNFIESIEQETFQRLQKLEDLKLGRNKLKVLEGNAPFGLNKKLKRVDLSRNNLIQFPDINWDIYLALEKLNLDYNNITYLRVPNLISTSTEVSLRFNKIKAVQVTELEILKKYETKEKTYNTDTASEHYYHLDGNPFECNCQLYDFIKYLSDNNQKDIALFKNSPSYTCESPKVLRGKNLLDVDPDQLICTIKENCPDECTCYFRRMDYTTHMDCRQGNLTRLPLISPANTNVLYLQNNQISTVEDLSSQQWENVTRVHLDGNTLKAFDASRLPRRLEYLSLTNNSLRSMTPELMAMFANSSATLSLSLSGNPWICDCSTFPFKVWLRGHVYMIKDYLDIACGEKISLNDTLALSYINEIPDSVFCPTDYSAQKKQLAAVSVICVLLAVLLVVVLILYYRNRQTIIAYVYIHFYNVFICVFSEEDLDEDKTYDAFVSYSSADRDIAMALLNSLESNEEKFKLCIHERDWLPGYNISWNIVNSVQNSRRTILVVSKDFLESVWFQVEFHTAYYQMLEDRVDRLIVIVRGELPPKETLDKELKFLLTTKTYLIWGERWFWEKLKYAMPHRKQVPPTNKLAMRNRPNTAMVKTVEDQIANLTAGQKQEKAREKVDEPEEPPVRIENNNQDQTSVVAPPRKTLRGLGTLEPKVQPV
;
A
#
# COMPACT_ATOMS: atom_id res chain seq x y z
N MET A 1 5.51 30.62 -20.07
CA MET A 1 5.77 29.68 -21.19
C MET A 1 7.29 29.43 -21.22
N ARG A 2 7.76 28.16 -21.23
CA ARG A 2 8.32 27.41 -22.39
C ARG A 2 9.52 28.12 -23.08
N HIS A 3 10.68 27.50 -23.38
CA HIS A 3 11.19 26.11 -23.21
C HIS A 3 12.75 26.05 -23.38
N GLY A 4 13.38 24.91 -23.07
CA GLY A 4 14.78 24.53 -23.43
C GLY A 4 15.85 24.91 -22.39
N TRP A 5 16.74 24.07 -21.83
CA TRP A 5 17.40 22.79 -22.23
C TRP A 5 18.26 22.96 -23.51
N HIS A 6 19.54 22.58 -23.56
CA HIS A 6 20.22 21.45 -22.89
C HIS A 6 21.65 21.72 -22.34
N ARG A 7 22.15 20.76 -21.53
CA ARG A 7 23.48 20.72 -20.87
C ARG A 7 24.71 20.69 -21.80
N LYS A 8 25.80 21.37 -21.41
CA LYS A 8 27.21 20.90 -21.46
C LYS A 8 27.95 21.48 -20.23
N GLY A 9 28.88 20.75 -19.58
CA GLY A 9 29.61 21.32 -18.44
C GLY A 9 30.58 20.42 -17.66
N VAL A 10 30.16 19.25 -17.15
CA VAL A 10 30.96 18.47 -16.19
C VAL A 10 31.00 16.96 -16.51
N VAL A 11 31.86 16.56 -17.47
CA VAL A 11 32.25 15.15 -17.69
C VAL A 11 33.74 15.08 -18.11
N ARG A 12 34.64 15.58 -17.26
CA ARG A 12 36.10 15.54 -17.53
C ARG A 12 36.98 15.17 -16.32
N ALA A 13 36.38 14.58 -15.29
CA ALA A 13 37.08 14.13 -14.07
C ALA A 13 36.95 12.62 -13.78
N LEU A 14 36.09 11.88 -14.48
CA LEU A 14 35.79 10.45 -14.17
C LEU A 14 36.57 9.43 -15.01
N LEU A 15 37.17 9.84 -16.13
CA LEU A 15 37.96 8.95 -16.99
C LEU A 15 39.32 8.50 -16.39
N PRO A 16 40.05 9.32 -15.61
CA PRO A 16 41.25 8.83 -14.90
C PRO A 16 40.90 7.80 -13.81
N ALA A 17 39.77 7.96 -13.13
CA ALA A 17 39.36 7.11 -12.02
C ALA A 17 39.08 5.66 -12.46
N LEU A 18 38.34 5.47 -13.57
CA LEU A 18 38.06 4.15 -14.11
C LEU A 18 39.31 3.43 -14.66
N ALA A 19 40.27 4.18 -15.21
CA ALA A 19 41.56 3.61 -15.64
C ALA A 19 42.42 3.13 -14.46
N ALA A 20 42.45 3.90 -13.36
CA ALA A 20 43.12 3.48 -12.13
C ALA A 20 42.48 2.23 -11.50
N TRP A 21 41.14 2.15 -11.51
CA TRP A 21 40.40 1.00 -10.97
C TRP A 21 40.66 -0.30 -11.74
N LEU A 22 40.78 -0.22 -13.08
CA LEU A 22 41.10 -1.39 -13.92
C LEU A 22 42.56 -1.83 -13.86
N LEU A 23 43.51 -0.91 -13.62
CA LEU A 23 44.93 -1.27 -13.46
C LEU A 23 45.26 -1.85 -12.07
N LEU A 24 44.51 -1.49 -11.03
CA LEU A 24 44.62 -2.08 -9.69
C LEU A 24 44.26 -3.58 -9.64
N PHE A 25 43.52 -4.09 -10.63
CA PHE A 25 43.16 -5.52 -10.73
C PHE A 25 44.22 -6.42 -11.39
N LEU A 26 45.35 -5.87 -11.86
CA LEU A 26 46.41 -6.62 -12.56
C LEU A 26 47.78 -6.62 -11.87
N HIS A 27 47.85 -6.15 -10.62
CA HIS A 27 48.97 -6.42 -9.70
C HIS A 27 48.45 -7.01 -8.40
N LEU A 28 48.14 -8.31 -8.43
CA LEU A 28 47.99 -9.12 -7.23
C LEU A 28 49.32 -9.16 -6.47
N PRO A 29 49.38 -8.76 -5.19
CA PRO A 29 50.40 -9.26 -4.28
C PRO A 29 50.06 -10.74 -4.02
N ASN A 30 50.81 -11.65 -4.64
CA ASN A 30 50.75 -13.07 -4.27
C ASN A 30 51.17 -13.20 -2.80
N GLY A 31 50.22 -13.41 -1.89
CA GLY A 31 50.51 -13.45 -0.45
C GLY A 31 49.35 -13.14 0.50
N ALA A 32 48.16 -12.81 0.01
CA ALA A 32 46.94 -12.73 0.83
C ALA A 32 46.46 -14.13 1.26
N HIS A 33 47.26 -14.84 2.06
CA HIS A 33 46.80 -16.03 2.77
C HIS A 33 45.67 -15.64 3.73
N GLY A 34 44.53 -16.32 3.63
CA GLY A 34 43.55 -16.32 4.71
C GLY A 34 44.22 -16.80 5.99
N ARG A 35 44.27 -15.94 7.02
CA ARG A 35 44.98 -16.20 8.28
C ARG A 35 44.17 -17.15 9.17
N HIS A 36 44.01 -18.39 8.70
CA HIS A 36 43.52 -19.50 9.50
C HIS A 36 44.50 -19.79 10.66
N CYS A 37 43.99 -20.44 11.71
CA CYS A 37 44.67 -20.68 12.98
C CYS A 37 45.94 -21.58 12.92
N HIS A 38 46.43 -21.95 11.73
CA HIS A 38 47.59 -22.83 11.55
C HIS A 38 48.93 -22.24 12.05
N ASN A 39 49.01 -20.92 12.25
CA ASN A 39 50.20 -20.23 12.77
C ASN A 39 49.98 -19.64 14.18
N VAL A 40 48.99 -20.11 14.95
CA VAL A 40 48.86 -19.72 16.37
C VAL A 40 50.08 -20.20 17.14
N PRO A 41 50.81 -19.33 17.87
CA PRO A 41 51.94 -19.76 18.69
C PRO A 41 51.48 -20.75 19.78
N HIS A 42 52.21 -21.85 19.96
CA HIS A 42 52.00 -22.72 21.12
C HIS A 42 52.27 -21.93 22.40
N VAL A 43 51.30 -21.92 23.32
CA VAL A 43 51.38 -21.18 24.58
C VAL A 43 51.82 -22.14 25.71
N PRO A 44 53.05 -22.03 26.23
CA PRO A 44 53.51 -22.88 27.33
C PRO A 44 52.59 -22.73 28.57
N GLY A 45 52.07 -23.85 29.05
CA GLY A 45 51.20 -23.94 30.23
C GLY A 45 49.70 -23.91 29.95
N TYR A 46 49.26 -23.52 28.75
CA TYR A 46 47.84 -23.35 28.41
C TYR A 46 47.44 -24.18 27.19
N MET A 47 46.22 -24.71 27.20
CA MET A 47 45.60 -25.32 26.01
C MET A 47 44.72 -24.27 25.35
N CYS A 48 45.02 -23.89 24.10
CA CYS A 48 44.27 -22.86 23.40
C CYS A 48 43.55 -23.41 22.17
N ASP A 49 42.29 -23.00 22.00
CA ASP A 49 41.47 -23.27 20.81
C ASP A 49 41.24 -21.96 20.04
N CYS A 50 41.14 -22.03 18.72
CA CYS A 50 41.13 -20.87 17.84
C CYS A 50 40.05 -20.96 16.77
N ASP A 51 39.15 -19.97 16.75
CA ASP A 51 38.12 -19.83 15.74
C ASP A 51 38.47 -18.69 14.76
N SER A 52 38.63 -19.04 13.48
CA SER A 52 38.86 -18.08 12.38
C SER A 52 37.55 -17.60 11.73
N ARG A 53 36.39 -17.79 12.37
CA ARG A 53 35.07 -17.28 11.96
C ARG A 53 34.63 -16.06 12.77
N PHE A 54 35.52 -15.53 13.63
CA PHE A 54 35.18 -14.43 14.54
C PHE A 54 35.20 -13.07 13.83
N GLY A 55 34.05 -12.70 13.28
CA GLY A 55 33.80 -11.43 12.59
C GLY A 55 32.34 -11.39 12.14
N HIS A 56 31.74 -10.19 12.09
CA HIS A 56 30.30 -10.06 11.78
C HIS A 56 29.99 -9.92 10.26
N ASP A 57 31.04 -9.82 9.45
CA ASP A 57 31.05 -9.75 7.98
C ASP A 57 32.22 -10.62 7.44
N ASP A 58 32.13 -11.08 6.17
CA ASP A 58 33.00 -12.10 5.54
C ASP A 58 34.49 -11.71 5.28
N LEU A 59 35.08 -10.83 6.11
CA LEU A 59 36.36 -10.15 5.82
C LEU A 59 37.57 -10.64 6.63
N GLY A 60 37.37 -11.54 7.60
CA GLY A 60 38.43 -12.29 8.27
C GLY A 60 39.03 -11.66 9.54
N GLY A 61 39.03 -12.44 10.61
CA GLY A 61 39.68 -12.18 11.89
C GLY A 61 39.97 -13.50 12.60
N TRP A 62 40.57 -13.47 13.79
CA TRP A 62 40.73 -14.67 14.60
C TRP A 62 40.53 -14.40 16.09
N HIS A 63 40.00 -15.39 16.79
CA HIS A 63 39.75 -15.38 18.22
C HIS A 63 40.37 -16.64 18.83
N LEU A 64 41.25 -16.45 19.82
CA LEU A 64 41.98 -17.49 20.52
C LEU A 64 41.52 -17.55 21.97
N SER A 65 40.90 -18.65 22.40
CA SER A 65 40.52 -18.91 23.79
C SER A 65 41.50 -19.88 24.43
N CYS A 66 42.24 -19.43 25.45
CA CYS A 66 43.21 -20.23 26.18
C CYS A 66 42.66 -20.68 27.54
N TYR A 67 42.91 -21.94 27.90
CA TYR A 67 42.45 -22.58 29.12
C TYR A 67 43.64 -23.08 29.96
N ASP A 68 43.55 -22.96 31.28
CA ASP A 68 44.55 -23.52 32.20
C ASP A 68 44.39 -25.04 32.29
N VAL A 69 45.51 -25.76 32.15
CA VAL A 69 45.60 -27.24 32.17
C VAL A 69 46.05 -27.79 33.52
N GLN A 70 46.39 -26.93 34.49
CA GLN A 70 46.78 -27.31 35.86
C GLN A 70 45.64 -27.15 36.87
N ALA A 71 44.53 -26.51 36.49
CA ALA A 71 43.32 -26.42 37.30
C ALA A 71 42.55 -27.76 37.34
N ASN A 72 41.93 -28.07 38.49
CA ASN A 72 41.15 -29.32 38.67
C ASN A 72 39.92 -29.42 37.73
N GLU A 73 39.44 -28.29 37.22
CA GLU A 73 38.49 -28.18 36.12
C GLU A 73 39.10 -27.19 35.10
N PRO A 74 39.01 -27.43 33.78
CA PRO A 74 39.62 -26.57 32.77
C PRO A 74 38.90 -25.22 32.70
N GLN A 75 39.46 -24.20 33.34
CA GLN A 75 38.94 -22.84 33.34
C GLN A 75 39.59 -22.01 32.23
N GLN A 76 38.78 -21.13 31.62
CA GLN A 76 39.28 -20.15 30.66
C GLN A 76 40.23 -19.19 31.38
N ALA A 77 41.43 -19.05 30.84
CA ALA A 77 42.50 -18.24 31.42
C ALA A 77 42.48 -16.83 30.87
N PHE A 78 42.43 -16.73 29.53
CA PHE A 78 42.35 -15.48 28.77
C PHE A 78 41.91 -15.74 27.32
N VAL A 79 41.46 -14.68 26.67
CA VAL A 79 41.12 -14.59 25.24
C VAL A 79 42.06 -13.60 24.56
N ILE A 80 42.47 -13.91 23.33
CA ILE A 80 43.12 -12.95 22.42
C ILE A 80 42.29 -12.82 21.14
N GLU A 81 41.86 -11.60 20.82
CA GLU A 81 41.15 -11.26 19.59
C GLU A 81 42.07 -10.44 18.65
N TYR A 82 42.07 -10.79 17.36
CA TYR A 82 42.64 -9.96 16.29
C TYR A 82 41.55 -9.56 15.29
N ALA A 83 41.38 -8.25 15.13
CA ALA A 83 40.41 -7.65 14.22
C ALA A 83 41.08 -6.82 13.11
N ILE A 84 40.36 -6.65 12.00
CA ILE A 84 40.74 -5.82 10.86
C ILE A 84 41.03 -4.38 11.34
N ASN A 85 41.99 -3.72 10.67
CA ASN A 85 42.64 -2.46 11.09
C ASN A 85 43.63 -2.64 12.26
N ASP A 86 44.24 -3.82 12.37
CA ASP A 86 45.35 -4.13 13.27
C ASP A 86 45.07 -3.76 14.73
N ILE A 87 43.90 -4.21 15.19
CA ILE A 87 43.43 -4.09 16.57
C ILE A 87 43.62 -5.44 17.26
N ILE A 88 44.47 -5.47 18.28
CA ILE A 88 44.64 -6.65 19.16
C ILE A 88 43.95 -6.36 20.50
N ARG A 89 43.15 -7.31 20.97
CA ARG A 89 42.60 -7.30 22.33
C ARG A 89 43.04 -8.55 23.08
N VAL A 90 43.37 -8.38 24.34
CA VAL A 90 43.59 -9.46 25.31
C VAL A 90 42.58 -9.25 26.43
N GLN A 91 41.67 -10.19 26.64
CA GLN A 91 40.81 -10.24 27.82
C GLN A 91 41.32 -11.33 28.76
N CYS A 92 41.53 -11.01 30.03
CA CYS A 92 41.99 -11.96 31.03
C CYS A 92 40.86 -12.33 31.99
N ASP A 93 40.69 -13.62 32.27
CA ASP A 93 39.64 -14.13 33.15
C ASP A 93 40.23 -14.68 34.46
N THR A 94 41.27 -15.52 34.39
CA THR A 94 42.01 -16.00 35.59
C THR A 94 43.52 -15.76 35.52
N ALA A 95 44.10 -15.58 34.33
CA ALA A 95 45.53 -15.33 34.12
C ALA A 95 45.78 -14.38 32.94
N ALA A 96 47.03 -13.95 32.75
CA ALA A 96 47.41 -13.01 31.69
C ALA A 96 48.67 -13.48 30.92
N PRO A 97 48.74 -13.31 29.58
CA PRO A 97 49.81 -13.83 28.73
C PRO A 97 51.11 -12.98 28.78
N TYR A 98 51.63 -12.70 29.97
CA TYR A 98 52.84 -11.88 30.18
C TYR A 98 54.15 -12.66 30.08
N GLN A 99 54.26 -13.53 29.08
CA GLN A 99 55.52 -14.17 28.71
C GLN A 99 56.33 -13.17 27.85
N MET A 100 57.65 -13.05 28.09
CA MET A 100 58.50 -12.14 27.31
C MET A 100 58.51 -12.52 25.83
N ALA A 101 58.47 -11.52 24.95
CA ALA A 101 58.40 -11.68 23.49
C ALA A 101 57.26 -12.60 22.99
N PHE A 102 56.18 -12.79 23.76
CA PHE A 102 55.05 -13.66 23.38
C PHE A 102 54.46 -13.28 22.01
N PHE A 103 54.35 -11.98 21.73
CA PHE A 103 53.80 -11.47 20.48
C PHE A 103 54.81 -11.43 19.31
N GLN A 104 56.09 -11.73 19.53
CA GLN A 104 57.13 -11.71 18.48
C GLN A 104 56.87 -12.71 17.34
N ASN A 105 56.14 -13.79 17.63
CA ASN A 105 55.75 -14.80 16.64
C ASN A 105 54.46 -14.42 15.86
N PHE A 106 53.79 -13.32 16.20
CA PHE A 106 52.59 -12.87 15.48
C PHE A 106 53.00 -12.23 14.16
N SER A 107 52.33 -12.60 13.06
CA SER A 107 52.64 -12.06 11.72
C SER A 107 52.08 -10.63 11.49
N VAL A 108 52.19 -9.75 12.48
CA VAL A 108 51.62 -8.38 12.51
C VAL A 108 52.72 -7.45 13.02
N SER A 109 53.23 -6.55 12.18
CA SER A 109 54.35 -5.66 12.55
C SER A 109 53.91 -4.28 13.04
N GLU A 110 52.79 -3.76 12.53
CA GLU A 110 52.19 -2.48 12.92
C GLU A 110 50.85 -2.75 13.60
N VAL A 111 50.58 -2.07 14.72
CA VAL A 111 49.35 -2.26 15.51
C VAL A 111 48.75 -0.89 15.84
N GLU A 112 47.59 -0.59 15.25
CA GLU A 112 46.91 0.71 15.47
C GLU A 112 46.40 0.82 16.90
N ARG A 113 46.02 -0.31 17.53
CA ARG A 113 45.50 -0.35 18.90
C ARG A 113 45.71 -1.71 19.57
N PHE A 114 46.46 -1.71 20.67
CA PHE A 114 46.56 -2.86 21.57
C PHE A 114 45.74 -2.58 22.85
N SER A 115 44.92 -3.53 23.27
CA SER A 115 44.08 -3.42 24.47
C SER A 115 44.24 -4.63 25.39
N PHE A 116 44.44 -4.38 26.69
CA PHE A 116 44.26 -5.37 27.75
C PHE A 116 42.97 -5.05 28.52
N SER A 117 42.19 -6.08 28.83
CA SER A 117 40.92 -6.00 29.56
C SER A 117 40.92 -6.95 30.75
N TYR A 118 40.59 -6.45 31.94
CA TYR A 118 40.49 -7.20 33.21
C TYR A 118 41.78 -7.87 33.74
N CYS A 119 42.90 -7.76 33.00
CA CYS A 119 44.19 -8.35 33.33
C CYS A 119 44.86 -7.76 34.59
N THR A 120 45.70 -8.56 35.24
CA THR A 120 46.72 -8.10 36.20
C THR A 120 47.82 -7.28 35.50
N MET A 121 48.83 -6.79 36.21
CA MET A 121 50.00 -6.12 35.60
C MET A 121 51.17 -7.10 35.38
N PRO A 122 52.00 -6.88 34.35
CA PRO A 122 53.21 -7.68 34.11
C PRO A 122 54.31 -7.43 35.16
N ASN A 123 55.14 -8.43 35.42
CA ASN A 123 56.40 -8.30 36.16
C ASN A 123 57.51 -7.71 35.26
N GLY A 124 57.31 -6.49 34.75
CA GLY A 124 58.20 -5.84 33.79
C GLY A 124 57.50 -4.65 33.11
N SER A 125 58.01 -4.21 31.96
CA SER A 125 57.35 -3.20 31.15
C SER A 125 56.49 -3.80 30.04
N PHE A 126 55.47 -3.08 29.59
CA PHE A 126 54.66 -3.51 28.44
C PHE A 126 55.49 -3.58 27.14
N ALA A 127 56.64 -2.90 27.04
CA ALA A 127 57.53 -3.04 25.88
C ALA A 127 58.20 -4.42 25.80
N GLN A 128 58.44 -5.08 26.94
CA GLN A 128 58.99 -6.46 27.00
C GLN A 128 57.93 -7.53 26.69
N VAL A 129 56.67 -7.23 27.00
CA VAL A 129 55.52 -8.08 26.64
C VAL A 129 55.23 -7.97 25.13
N LEU A 130 55.18 -6.74 24.63
CA LEU A 130 54.78 -6.40 23.25
C LEU A 130 55.96 -6.43 22.25
N GLU A 131 57.10 -7.02 22.64
CA GLU A 131 58.29 -7.10 21.78
C GLU A 131 57.97 -7.77 20.44
N GLY A 132 58.31 -7.09 19.34
CA GLY A 132 57.97 -7.48 17.97
C GLY A 132 56.81 -6.69 17.34
N LEU A 133 56.01 -5.95 18.12
CA LEU A 133 54.88 -5.14 17.63
C LEU A 133 55.19 -3.63 17.72
N ASP A 134 54.97 -2.86 16.65
CA ASP A 134 55.03 -1.39 16.71
C ASP A 134 53.69 -0.78 17.17
N VAL A 135 53.47 -0.80 18.49
CA VAL A 135 52.22 -0.36 19.13
C VAL A 135 52.21 1.15 19.36
N THR A 136 51.30 1.87 18.67
CA THR A 136 51.17 3.33 18.85
C THR A 136 50.00 3.77 19.75
N SER A 137 49.12 2.85 20.14
CA SER A 137 48.01 3.09 21.06
C SER A 137 47.85 1.90 22.01
N LEU A 138 47.99 2.13 23.33
CA LEU A 138 47.85 1.13 24.38
C LEU A 138 46.63 1.44 25.25
N GLN A 139 45.82 0.43 25.56
CA GLN A 139 44.64 0.55 26.43
C GLN A 139 44.67 -0.50 27.54
N LEU A 140 44.39 -0.07 28.77
CA LEU A 140 44.19 -0.90 29.96
C LEU A 140 42.77 -0.63 30.47
N ILE A 141 41.88 -1.63 30.37
CA ILE A 141 40.45 -1.50 30.60
C ILE A 141 40.02 -2.42 31.75
N SER A 142 39.57 -1.84 32.86
CA SER A 142 39.18 -2.55 34.09
C SER A 142 40.27 -3.48 34.66
N CYS A 143 41.54 -3.19 34.36
CA CYS A 143 42.68 -3.99 34.79
C CYS A 143 42.98 -3.85 36.30
N GLN A 144 43.59 -4.89 36.87
CA GLN A 144 43.99 -4.97 38.27
C GLN A 144 45.38 -4.34 38.44
N ILE A 145 45.42 -3.00 38.46
CA ILE A 145 46.66 -2.19 38.54
C ILE A 145 47.18 -2.09 39.99
N GLY A 146 46.29 -2.18 40.98
CA GLY A 146 46.58 -1.78 42.36
C GLY A 146 46.24 -0.30 42.60
N ASP A 147 46.81 0.28 43.66
CA ASP A 147 46.53 1.67 44.06
C ASP A 147 47.35 2.73 43.31
N THR A 148 48.44 2.31 42.66
CA THR A 148 49.50 3.18 42.13
C THR A 148 49.90 2.77 40.72
N LEU A 149 49.88 3.70 39.76
CA LEU A 149 50.30 3.44 38.38
C LEU A 149 51.83 3.56 38.22
N ASP A 150 52.54 2.45 38.44
CA ASP A 150 54.00 2.37 38.38
C ASP A 150 54.59 2.80 37.02
N ALA A 151 55.61 3.67 37.05
CA ALA A 151 56.30 4.17 35.86
C ALA A 151 56.95 3.06 35.02
N ARG A 152 57.43 2.00 35.66
CA ARG A 152 58.16 0.89 35.04
C ARG A 152 57.32 0.14 34.00
N LEU A 153 55.99 0.19 34.12
CA LEU A 153 55.05 -0.40 33.16
C LEU A 153 55.21 0.19 31.75
N PHE A 154 55.65 1.45 31.63
CA PHE A 154 55.74 2.18 30.37
C PHE A 154 57.18 2.41 29.85
N GLU A 155 58.19 1.84 30.52
CA GLU A 155 59.57 1.88 30.05
C GLU A 155 59.72 1.18 28.68
N GLY A 156 60.32 1.87 27.72
CA GLY A 156 60.48 1.38 26.34
C GLY A 156 59.32 1.67 25.38
N LEU A 157 58.29 2.43 25.80
CA LEU A 157 57.16 2.83 24.93
C LEU A 157 57.29 4.29 24.42
N ASP A 158 58.48 4.72 24.02
CA ASP A 158 58.79 6.10 23.61
C ASP A 158 58.02 6.59 22.37
N LYS A 159 57.54 5.67 21.53
CA LYS A 159 56.70 5.94 20.33
C LYS A 159 55.22 6.14 20.62
N LEU A 160 54.74 5.91 21.85
CA LEU A 160 53.32 5.79 22.15
C LEU A 160 52.56 7.11 21.95
N LYS A 161 51.57 7.12 21.04
CA LYS A 161 50.75 8.29 20.71
C LYS A 161 49.46 8.37 21.52
N ARG A 162 48.95 7.24 22.01
CA ARG A 162 47.72 7.17 22.82
C ARG A 162 47.87 6.20 23.99
N LEU A 163 47.47 6.63 25.18
CA LEU A 163 47.40 5.80 26.38
C LEU A 163 46.02 5.96 27.02
N THR A 164 45.31 4.84 27.18
CA THR A 164 44.06 4.75 27.94
C THR A 164 44.26 3.85 29.15
N VAL A 165 43.92 4.34 30.34
CA VAL A 165 43.81 3.53 31.57
C VAL A 165 42.46 3.88 32.20
N THR A 166 41.52 2.94 32.20
CA THR A 166 40.10 3.23 32.55
C THR A 166 39.46 2.08 33.29
N GLY A 167 38.54 2.36 34.22
CA GLY A 167 37.83 1.34 35.00
C GLY A 167 38.65 0.66 36.10
N SER A 168 39.87 1.11 36.37
CA SER A 168 40.76 0.55 37.39
C SER A 168 40.33 1.06 38.77
N LYS A 169 39.42 0.32 39.41
CA LYS A 169 38.64 0.76 40.59
C LYS A 169 39.47 1.16 41.81
N ASP A 170 40.65 0.58 41.97
CA ASP A 170 41.50 0.79 43.15
C ASP A 170 42.60 1.84 42.91
N LEU A 171 42.83 2.26 41.66
CA LEU A 171 43.90 3.17 41.26
C LEU A 171 43.64 4.60 41.76
N ARG A 172 44.41 5.03 42.75
CA ARG A 172 44.29 6.31 43.48
C ARG A 172 45.42 7.30 43.19
N PHE A 173 46.61 6.80 42.86
CA PHE A 173 47.85 7.57 42.78
C PHE A 173 48.61 7.33 41.49
N ILE A 174 49.32 8.36 41.03
CA ILE A 174 50.25 8.31 39.90
C ILE A 174 51.53 9.03 40.35
N PRO A 175 52.70 8.36 40.37
CA PRO A 175 54.01 8.98 40.56
C PRO A 175 54.31 10.14 39.59
N GLU A 176 55.19 11.07 39.97
CA GLU A 176 55.50 12.26 39.14
C GLU A 176 56.23 11.88 37.82
N ASP A 177 56.90 10.73 37.81
CA ASP A 177 57.71 10.20 36.72
C ASP A 177 56.99 9.19 35.80
N THR A 178 55.75 8.78 36.10
CA THR A 178 55.02 7.72 35.35
C THR A 178 54.94 7.94 33.84
N PHE A 179 54.95 9.20 33.38
CA PHE A 179 54.88 9.54 31.96
C PHE A 179 56.16 10.19 31.40
N ALA A 180 57.28 10.13 32.14
CA ALA A 180 58.54 10.81 31.80
C ALA A 180 59.06 10.51 30.37
N ASN A 181 58.94 9.24 29.93
CA ASN A 181 59.44 8.78 28.64
C ASN A 181 58.43 8.96 27.49
N LEU A 182 57.15 9.23 27.77
CA LEU A 182 56.05 9.23 26.78
C LEU A 182 55.93 10.56 26.02
N THR A 183 57.05 11.13 25.58
CA THR A 183 57.10 12.49 24.99
C THR A 183 56.36 12.64 23.65
N THR A 184 56.06 11.52 22.98
CA THR A 184 55.27 11.47 21.73
C THR A 184 53.76 11.44 21.95
N LEU A 185 53.29 11.34 23.20
CA LEU A 185 51.87 11.14 23.52
C LEU A 185 50.99 12.31 23.07
N VAL A 186 49.91 11.99 22.35
CA VAL A 186 48.94 12.92 21.75
C VAL A 186 47.60 12.89 22.50
N ASN A 187 47.21 11.74 23.05
CA ASN A 187 46.02 11.58 23.90
C ASN A 187 46.35 10.77 25.15
N LEU A 188 45.94 11.27 26.32
CA LEU A 188 45.99 10.58 27.60
C LEU A 188 44.58 10.49 28.18
N GLU A 189 44.12 9.28 28.46
CA GLU A 189 42.83 9.02 29.09
C GLU A 189 43.01 8.21 30.38
N LEU A 190 42.60 8.82 31.49
CA LEU A 190 42.65 8.27 32.84
C LEU A 190 41.23 8.28 33.47
N ASN A 191 40.20 8.16 32.63
CA ASN A 191 38.79 8.25 33.03
C ASN A 191 38.35 7.05 33.90
N ASN A 192 37.35 7.25 34.77
CA ASN A 192 36.69 6.17 35.54
C ASN A 192 37.63 5.32 36.41
N ASN A 193 38.65 5.93 37.02
CA ASN A 193 39.47 5.30 38.06
C ASN A 193 39.13 5.93 39.43
N ALA A 194 39.95 5.73 40.46
CA ALA A 194 39.73 6.28 41.80
C ALA A 194 40.72 7.41 42.17
N LEU A 195 41.29 8.11 41.18
CA LEU A 195 42.40 9.04 41.41
C LEU A 195 42.00 10.15 42.40
N GLU A 196 42.71 10.22 43.53
CA GLU A 196 42.42 11.14 44.64
C GLU A 196 43.17 12.48 44.47
N SER A 197 44.35 12.45 43.86
CA SER A 197 45.23 13.61 43.62
C SER A 197 46.15 13.39 42.41
N LEU A 198 46.89 14.42 42.00
CA LEU A 198 47.92 14.37 40.95
C LEU A 198 49.18 15.11 41.42
N PRO A 199 50.40 14.62 41.12
CA PRO A 199 51.64 15.39 41.32
C PRO A 199 51.69 16.61 40.40
N GLU A 200 52.43 17.65 40.80
CA GLU A 200 52.55 18.90 40.05
C GLU A 200 52.98 18.68 38.59
N LYS A 201 54.02 17.87 38.37
CA LYS A 201 54.75 17.84 37.09
C LYS A 201 54.42 16.62 36.21
N VAL A 202 53.48 15.77 36.63
CA VAL A 202 53.19 14.47 35.99
C VAL A 202 52.87 14.55 34.49
N PHE A 203 52.33 15.68 34.01
CA PHE A 203 52.07 15.91 32.59
C PHE A 203 53.14 16.73 31.86
N TRP A 204 54.08 17.37 32.57
CA TRP A 204 55.07 18.28 31.97
C TRP A 204 55.93 17.68 30.84
N PRO A 205 56.29 16.37 30.84
CA PRO A 205 57.01 15.74 29.72
C PRO A 205 56.22 15.67 28.40
N LEU A 206 54.88 15.74 28.45
CA LEU A 206 53.97 15.39 27.36
C LEU A 206 53.81 16.51 26.32
N LYS A 207 54.92 16.97 25.71
CA LYS A 207 54.93 18.16 24.82
C LYS A 207 54.15 18.03 23.49
N ASN A 208 53.62 16.85 23.19
CA ASN A 208 52.75 16.60 22.04
C ASN A 208 51.26 16.42 22.41
N ILE A 209 50.89 16.54 23.69
CA ILE A 209 49.55 16.23 24.16
C ILE A 209 48.50 17.22 23.63
N THR A 210 47.38 16.67 23.15
CA THR A 210 46.22 17.42 22.61
C THR A 210 44.94 17.15 23.39
N SER A 211 44.86 16.06 24.15
CA SER A 211 43.71 15.73 24.99
C SER A 211 44.16 15.05 26.27
N ILE A 212 43.72 15.58 27.41
CA ILE A 212 43.86 14.95 28.73
C ILE A 212 42.45 14.69 29.27
N GLN A 213 42.16 13.44 29.60
CA GLN A 213 40.90 13.03 30.22
C GLN A 213 41.14 12.45 31.62
N LEU A 214 40.46 13.01 32.61
CA LEU A 214 40.55 12.70 34.04
C LEU A 214 39.15 12.57 34.67
N GLY A 215 38.11 12.39 33.86
CA GLY A 215 36.72 12.40 34.31
C GLY A 215 36.31 11.14 35.08
N SER A 216 35.27 11.22 35.91
CA SER A 216 34.85 10.14 36.82
C SER A 216 35.98 9.66 37.76
N ASN A 217 36.75 10.58 38.34
CA ASN A 217 37.74 10.28 39.39
C ASN A 217 37.32 10.97 40.72
N MET A 218 38.20 10.95 41.72
CA MET A 218 37.94 11.48 43.06
C MET A 218 38.66 12.81 43.35
N LEU A 219 39.30 13.43 42.34
CA LEU A 219 40.18 14.59 42.46
C LEU A 219 39.49 15.75 43.20
N GLN A 220 40.12 16.24 44.28
CA GLN A 220 39.60 17.32 45.12
C GLN A 220 40.17 18.70 44.75
N SER A 221 41.38 18.73 44.19
CA SER A 221 42.09 19.92 43.75
C SER A 221 43.06 19.60 42.60
N LEU A 222 43.60 20.64 41.95
CA LEU A 222 44.70 20.56 40.99
C LEU A 222 45.82 21.53 41.43
N HIS A 223 47.04 21.41 40.90
CA HIS A 223 48.07 22.43 41.11
C HIS A 223 47.99 23.53 40.04
N SER A 224 48.31 24.79 40.35
CA SER A 224 48.20 25.91 39.40
C SER A 224 49.10 25.80 38.16
N SER A 225 50.09 24.91 38.20
CA SER A 225 51.02 24.61 37.10
C SER A 225 50.76 23.24 36.43
N GLN A 226 49.65 22.55 36.74
CA GLN A 226 49.37 21.17 36.27
C GLN A 226 49.51 20.99 34.75
N PHE A 227 49.10 21.99 33.97
CA PHE A 227 49.10 21.98 32.50
C PHE A 227 50.19 22.87 31.89
N ARG A 228 51.23 23.23 32.67
CA ARG A 228 52.23 24.24 32.27
C ARG A 228 53.08 23.80 31.07
N GLY A 229 53.05 24.61 30.00
CA GLY A 229 53.83 24.37 28.78
C GLY A 229 53.35 23.14 28.01
N LEU A 230 52.03 22.96 27.95
CA LEU A 230 51.34 21.97 27.12
C LEU A 230 50.62 22.71 25.97
N ASP A 231 51.39 23.47 25.19
CA ASP A 231 50.88 24.52 24.31
C ASP A 231 50.04 24.00 23.12
N LYS A 232 50.01 22.67 22.93
CA LYS A 232 49.19 21.95 21.94
C LYS A 232 47.89 21.37 22.50
N LEU A 233 47.59 21.58 23.79
CA LEU A 233 46.44 20.99 24.47
C LEU A 233 45.12 21.59 23.93
N ILE A 234 44.29 20.75 23.32
CA ILE A 234 43.01 21.13 22.70
C ILE A 234 41.83 20.83 23.64
N SER A 235 41.91 19.75 24.43
CA SER A 235 40.80 19.27 25.24
C SER A 235 41.20 18.89 26.66
N ILE A 236 40.43 19.35 27.65
CA ILE A 236 40.59 19.05 29.07
C ILE A 236 39.26 18.54 29.62
N TYR A 237 39.21 17.28 30.02
CA TYR A 237 38.01 16.66 30.60
C TYR A 237 38.24 16.31 32.07
N LEU A 238 37.54 17.02 32.96
CA LEU A 238 37.63 16.93 34.43
C LEU A 238 36.25 16.62 35.05
N TYR A 239 35.26 16.22 34.25
CA TYR A 239 33.88 15.99 34.67
C TYR A 239 33.77 14.93 35.78
N LYS A 240 32.76 15.03 36.65
CA LYS A 240 32.46 14.07 37.72
C LYS A 240 33.70 13.79 38.60
N ASN A 241 34.29 14.86 39.13
CA ASN A 241 35.32 14.85 40.17
C ASN A 241 34.79 15.60 41.41
N ASN A 242 35.62 15.80 42.44
CA ASN A 242 35.26 16.54 43.64
C ASN A 242 35.89 17.95 43.71
N LEU A 243 36.29 18.55 42.58
CA LEU A 243 36.98 19.85 42.54
C LEU A 243 36.11 20.96 43.16
N THR A 244 36.59 21.59 44.23
CA THR A 244 35.87 22.64 45.00
C THR A 244 36.11 24.06 44.51
N GLU A 245 37.27 24.30 43.89
CA GLU A 245 37.70 25.54 43.28
C GLU A 245 38.62 25.28 42.06
N LEU A 246 38.88 26.31 41.26
CA LEU A 246 39.89 26.30 40.20
C LEU A 246 41.13 27.07 40.70
N PRO A 247 42.35 26.48 40.69
CA PRO A 247 43.55 27.19 41.12
C PRO A 247 43.85 28.39 40.22
N GLN A 248 44.19 29.54 40.80
CA GLN A 248 44.52 30.73 40.02
C GLN A 248 45.69 30.44 39.06
N GLY A 249 45.46 30.63 37.76
CA GLY A 249 46.46 30.39 36.70
C GLY A 249 46.51 28.97 36.13
N ILE A 250 45.62 28.06 36.54
CA ILE A 250 45.54 26.67 36.04
C ILE A 250 45.53 26.55 34.49
N PHE A 251 44.99 27.56 33.79
CA PHE A 251 44.90 27.61 32.33
C PHE A 251 45.78 28.69 31.67
N THR A 252 46.79 29.22 32.36
CA THR A 252 47.65 30.29 31.83
C THR A 252 48.29 29.91 30.49
N ASN A 253 48.18 30.80 29.50
CA ASN A 253 48.62 30.65 28.10
C ASN A 253 47.95 29.53 27.28
N LEU A 254 46.96 28.79 27.79
CA LEU A 254 46.31 27.65 27.08
C LEU A 254 45.31 28.09 25.98
N THR A 255 45.74 29.02 25.13
CA THR A 255 44.97 29.61 24.02
C THR A 255 44.52 28.60 22.95
N SER A 256 45.14 27.41 22.90
CA SER A 256 44.83 26.30 22.00
C SER A 256 43.67 25.41 22.47
N VAL A 257 43.23 25.53 23.73
CA VAL A 257 42.13 24.72 24.28
C VAL A 257 40.79 25.13 23.68
N LYS A 258 40.16 24.18 22.99
CA LYS A 258 38.82 24.28 22.41
C LYS A 258 37.73 23.67 23.29
N ASN A 259 38.06 22.64 24.08
CA ASN A 259 37.09 21.88 24.87
C ASN A 259 37.48 21.88 26.37
N LEU A 260 36.58 22.37 27.23
CA LEU A 260 36.72 22.25 28.69
C LEU A 260 35.45 21.66 29.30
N ASP A 261 35.59 20.55 30.02
CA ASP A 261 34.49 19.87 30.69
C ASP A 261 34.73 19.78 32.20
N LEU A 262 34.02 20.61 32.97
CA LEU A 262 34.03 20.66 34.43
C LEU A 262 32.69 20.16 35.02
N LEU A 263 31.86 19.49 34.23
CA LEU A 263 30.50 19.11 34.60
C LEU A 263 30.47 18.14 35.80
N LEU A 264 29.50 18.30 36.72
CA LEU A 264 29.35 17.51 37.95
C LEU A 264 30.58 17.55 38.89
N ASN A 265 31.14 18.74 39.13
CA ASN A 265 32.14 18.98 40.17
C ASN A 265 31.53 19.63 41.43
N ARG A 266 32.36 20.06 42.38
CA ARG A 266 31.97 20.72 43.64
C ARG A 266 32.19 22.24 43.59
N LEU A 267 32.44 22.83 42.41
CA LEU A 267 32.85 24.23 42.27
C LEU A 267 31.80 25.17 42.88
N THR A 268 32.22 25.97 43.86
CA THR A 268 31.32 26.90 44.57
C THR A 268 31.26 28.29 43.94
N ASN A 269 32.30 28.68 43.21
CA ASN A 269 32.43 29.97 42.52
C ASN A 269 33.26 29.79 41.23
N ILE A 270 33.10 30.70 40.27
CA ILE A 270 33.93 30.82 39.07
C ILE A 270 33.91 32.28 38.57
N THR A 271 35.05 32.79 38.09
CA THR A 271 35.22 34.18 37.66
C THR A 271 35.63 34.31 36.20
N ASP A 272 35.48 35.52 35.64
CA ASP A 272 35.92 35.84 34.27
C ASP A 272 37.45 35.81 34.09
N ARG A 273 38.20 35.81 35.20
CA ARG A 273 39.66 35.63 35.24
C ARG A 273 40.06 34.17 35.05
N ASP A 274 39.29 33.23 35.60
CA ASP A 274 39.62 31.81 35.57
C ASP A 274 39.53 31.23 34.15
N LEU A 275 38.71 31.86 33.30
CA LEU A 275 38.52 31.50 31.89
C LEU A 275 39.19 32.47 30.90
N ALA A 276 39.95 33.47 31.38
CA ALA A 276 40.40 34.59 30.55
C ALA A 276 41.32 34.20 29.38
N ASP A 277 42.31 33.34 29.63
CA ASP A 277 43.30 32.91 28.64
C ASP A 277 42.73 31.89 27.63
N LEU A 278 41.60 31.25 27.96
CA LEU A 278 40.87 30.27 27.12
C LEU A 278 40.10 30.95 25.98
N THR A 279 40.79 31.84 25.26
CA THR A 279 40.25 32.61 24.12
C THR A 279 39.89 31.74 22.92
N GLY A 280 40.53 30.58 22.79
CA GLY A 280 40.27 29.56 21.77
C GLY A 280 39.08 28.63 22.03
N ILE A 281 38.39 28.75 23.17
CA ILE A 281 37.37 27.78 23.58
C ILE A 281 36.13 27.81 22.68
N GLU A 282 35.69 26.62 22.27
CA GLU A 282 34.55 26.38 21.38
C GLU A 282 33.43 25.62 22.11
N ASN A 283 33.75 24.74 23.06
CA ASN A 283 32.78 23.97 23.84
C ASN A 283 33.12 24.01 25.34
N LEU A 284 32.15 24.42 26.18
CA LEU A 284 32.33 24.57 27.63
C LEU A 284 31.17 23.92 28.40
N LYS A 285 31.48 23.08 29.38
CA LYS A 285 30.50 22.53 30.33
C LYS A 285 30.86 22.89 31.76
N LEU A 286 29.95 23.59 32.44
CA LEU A 286 30.05 23.96 33.87
C LEU A 286 28.89 23.39 34.70
N GLY A 287 27.95 22.68 34.08
CA GLY A 287 26.76 22.15 34.74
C GLY A 287 27.03 21.21 35.92
N GLY A 288 26.05 21.03 36.80
CA GLY A 288 26.13 20.13 37.96
C GLY A 288 27.04 20.59 39.10
N ASN A 289 27.57 21.81 39.02
CA ASN A 289 28.31 22.44 40.11
C ASN A 289 27.35 23.22 41.05
N PRO A 290 27.64 23.28 42.36
CA PRO A 290 26.76 23.89 43.37
C PRO A 290 26.72 25.43 43.39
N PHE A 291 26.89 26.10 42.24
CA PHE A 291 26.88 27.56 42.11
C PHE A 291 25.57 28.18 42.61
N THR A 292 25.66 29.15 43.53
CA THR A 292 24.53 29.99 43.98
C THR A 292 24.35 31.25 43.14
N MET A 293 25.39 31.69 42.44
CA MET A 293 25.37 32.79 41.48
C MET A 293 26.44 32.57 40.40
N LEU A 294 26.31 33.23 39.26
CA LEU A 294 27.35 33.32 38.22
C LEU A 294 27.59 34.80 37.87
N PRO A 295 28.82 35.22 37.53
CA PRO A 295 29.09 36.60 37.10
C PRO A 295 28.46 36.93 35.74
N ASP A 296 27.85 38.11 35.63
CA ASP A 296 27.26 38.66 34.39
C ASP A 296 28.25 38.72 33.20
N THR A 297 29.56 38.78 33.47
CA THR A 297 30.62 38.87 32.44
C THR A 297 31.51 37.63 32.33
N LEU A 298 31.10 36.49 32.92
CA LEU A 298 31.92 35.27 33.04
C LEU A 298 32.60 34.83 31.72
N PHE A 299 31.91 34.93 30.59
CA PHE A 299 32.41 34.46 29.29
C PHE A 299 32.89 35.57 28.33
N LYS A 300 33.08 36.81 28.82
CA LYS A 300 33.38 38.02 28.02
C LYS A 300 34.61 37.91 27.11
N ASN A 301 35.56 37.05 27.47
CA ASN A 301 36.80 36.80 26.73
C ASN A 301 36.66 35.62 25.74
N ASN A 302 35.73 34.70 25.99
CA ASN A 302 35.57 33.40 25.34
C ASN A 302 34.70 33.48 24.06
N ARG A 303 34.99 34.46 23.20
CA ARG A 303 34.11 34.87 22.08
C ARG A 303 33.96 33.85 20.95
N LEU A 304 34.73 32.77 20.97
CA LEU A 304 34.64 31.67 20.01
C LEU A 304 33.68 30.55 20.44
N LEU A 305 33.14 30.61 21.67
CA LEU A 305 32.28 29.58 22.24
C LEU A 305 31.03 29.35 21.36
N GLY A 306 30.86 28.10 20.92
CA GLY A 306 29.76 27.60 20.09
C GLY A 306 28.76 26.74 20.86
N ASP A 307 29.22 25.95 21.84
CA ASP A 307 28.37 25.12 22.71
C ASP A 307 28.61 25.41 24.21
N LEU A 308 27.53 25.60 24.96
CA LEU A 308 27.55 25.93 26.38
C LEU A 308 26.56 25.05 27.17
N ASN A 309 27.08 24.25 28.11
CA ASN A 309 26.28 23.43 29.02
C ASN A 309 26.32 23.97 30.45
N LEU A 310 25.18 24.48 30.91
CA LEU A 310 24.92 24.99 32.27
C LEU A 310 23.79 24.21 32.94
N SER A 311 23.68 22.91 32.64
CA SER A 311 22.65 22.02 33.20
C SER A 311 22.84 21.72 34.69
N VAL A 312 21.83 21.22 35.39
CA VAL A 312 21.87 20.74 36.79
C VAL A 312 22.24 21.84 37.81
N LEU A 313 22.17 23.14 37.44
CA LEU A 313 22.50 24.29 38.30
C LEU A 313 21.38 24.67 39.29
N ASN A 314 20.88 23.66 40.01
CA ASN A 314 19.71 23.69 40.90
C ASN A 314 19.70 24.78 42.00
N LYS A 315 20.86 25.38 42.32
CA LYS A 315 21.00 26.43 43.34
C LYS A 315 20.96 27.86 42.79
N LEU A 316 21.00 28.04 41.47
CA LEU A 316 21.11 29.36 40.83
C LEU A 316 19.75 30.09 40.72
N GLY A 317 18.64 29.35 40.66
CA GLY A 317 17.26 29.89 40.68
C GLY A 317 16.79 30.55 39.36
N SER A 318 17.61 31.43 38.78
CA SER A 318 17.43 32.01 37.44
C SER A 318 18.79 32.45 36.89
N PRO A 319 19.10 32.30 35.59
CA PRO A 319 20.40 32.69 35.06
C PRO A 319 20.57 34.23 35.01
N PRO A 320 21.78 34.78 35.22
CA PRO A 320 22.04 36.22 35.12
C PRO A 320 21.73 36.77 33.72
N GLU A 321 21.05 37.91 33.63
CA GLU A 321 20.56 38.48 32.36
C GLU A 321 21.66 38.64 31.31
N ARG A 322 22.90 39.00 31.71
CA ARG A 322 23.96 39.36 30.76
C ARG A 322 25.02 38.28 30.57
N LEU A 323 24.86 37.10 31.18
CA LEU A 323 25.86 36.02 31.18
C LEU A 323 26.42 35.69 29.77
N LEU A 324 25.59 35.80 28.72
CA LEU A 324 25.97 35.50 27.33
C LEU A 324 26.60 36.71 26.58
N THR A 325 26.99 37.78 27.27
CA THR A 325 27.51 39.02 26.67
C THR A 325 28.76 38.78 25.83
N GLY A 326 28.64 39.04 24.53
CA GLY A 326 29.75 38.96 23.57
C GLY A 326 29.94 37.58 22.94
N LEU A 327 29.09 36.59 23.27
CA LEU A 327 29.13 35.25 22.70
C LEU A 327 28.51 35.20 21.30
N SER A 328 29.10 35.95 20.38
CA SER A 328 28.60 36.10 19.01
C SER A 328 28.75 34.85 18.14
N ARG A 329 29.45 33.81 18.62
CA ARG A 329 29.53 32.48 17.97
C ARG A 329 28.65 31.40 18.60
N LEU A 330 27.95 31.69 19.70
CA LEU A 330 27.17 30.66 20.39
C LEU A 330 26.01 30.18 19.52
N GLU A 331 25.98 28.87 19.25
CA GLU A 331 24.95 28.21 18.46
C GLU A 331 24.07 27.31 19.34
N ASN A 332 24.64 26.71 20.38
CA ASN A 332 24.00 25.72 21.24
C ASN A 332 24.04 26.13 22.72
N ILE A 333 22.93 25.95 23.44
CA ILE A 333 22.90 26.06 24.90
C ILE A 333 22.00 24.98 25.52
N THR A 334 22.49 24.38 26.61
CA THR A 334 21.76 23.35 27.36
C THR A 334 21.62 23.76 28.83
N LEU A 335 20.37 23.94 29.25
CA LEU A 335 19.92 24.34 30.58
C LEU A 335 18.97 23.25 31.14
N LEU A 336 19.43 22.00 31.16
CA LEU A 336 18.63 20.87 31.62
C LEU A 336 18.64 20.82 33.16
N ASP A 337 17.56 20.45 33.84
CA ASP A 337 17.55 20.15 35.28
C ASP A 337 18.02 21.31 36.21
N CYS A 338 17.87 22.57 35.80
CA CYS A 338 18.37 23.73 36.57
C CYS A 338 17.39 24.27 37.62
N ASN A 339 16.18 23.69 37.71
CA ASN A 339 15.13 24.13 38.63
C ASN A 339 14.69 25.61 38.42
N PHE A 340 14.92 26.18 37.22
CA PHE A 340 14.60 27.57 36.92
C PHE A 340 13.08 27.81 36.87
N THR A 341 12.59 28.85 37.55
CA THR A 341 11.18 29.27 37.49
C THR A 341 10.91 30.32 36.42
N SER A 342 11.94 31.04 35.99
CA SER A 342 11.87 32.07 34.93
C SER A 342 13.25 32.28 34.28
N ILE A 343 13.24 32.83 33.06
CA ILE A 343 14.43 33.29 32.32
C ILE A 343 14.28 34.80 32.08
N PRO A 344 15.34 35.63 32.25
CA PRO A 344 15.26 37.06 31.93
C PRO A 344 14.98 37.31 30.44
N GLU A 345 14.14 38.30 30.13
CA GLU A 345 13.67 38.60 28.76
C GLU A 345 14.81 38.81 27.75
N LYS A 346 15.94 39.37 28.19
CA LYS A 346 17.09 39.68 27.32
C LYS A 346 18.19 38.62 27.32
N PHE A 347 18.03 37.52 28.06
CA PHE A 347 19.08 36.53 28.29
C PHE A 347 19.72 36.02 26.97
N PHE A 348 18.90 35.61 26.01
CA PHE A 348 19.39 35.13 24.70
C PHE A 348 19.68 36.26 23.70
N ALA A 349 19.24 37.50 23.95
CA ALA A 349 19.47 38.62 23.03
C ALA A 349 20.95 38.98 22.87
N TYR A 350 21.78 38.62 23.86
CA TYR A 350 23.25 38.77 23.81
C TYR A 350 23.96 37.75 22.90
N ALA A 351 23.26 36.71 22.44
CA ALA A 351 23.76 35.61 21.60
C ALA A 351 22.92 35.44 20.31
N GLY A 352 22.95 36.42 19.40
CA GLY A 352 22.08 36.44 18.22
C GLY A 352 22.25 35.29 17.19
N ASN A 353 23.33 34.51 17.26
CA ASN A 353 23.60 33.39 16.33
C ASN A 353 23.06 32.02 16.78
N MET A 354 22.37 31.96 17.92
CA MET A 354 21.80 30.74 18.48
C MET A 354 20.93 29.95 17.48
N LYS A 355 21.17 28.64 17.41
CA LYS A 355 20.44 27.64 16.60
C LYS A 355 19.69 26.62 17.44
N ASN A 356 20.21 26.24 18.60
CA ASN A 356 19.69 25.15 19.44
C ASN A 356 19.57 25.61 20.90
N ILE A 357 18.35 25.66 21.43
CA ILE A 357 18.09 26.00 22.84
C ILE A 357 17.33 24.83 23.49
N ARG A 358 17.88 24.26 24.57
CA ARG A 358 17.23 23.24 25.38
C ARG A 358 17.12 23.67 26.84
N MET A 359 15.90 23.74 27.36
CA MET A 359 15.56 24.19 28.71
C MET A 359 14.69 23.16 29.46
N VAL A 360 15.10 21.89 29.39
CA VAL A 360 14.31 20.73 29.82
C VAL A 360 14.35 20.52 31.34
N ASN A 361 13.26 20.04 31.92
CA ASN A 361 13.15 19.69 33.34
C ASN A 361 13.46 20.87 34.27
N ASN A 362 12.81 22.01 33.98
CA ASN A 362 12.78 23.19 34.83
C ASN A 362 11.35 23.40 35.37
N ARG A 363 11.06 24.57 35.93
CA ARG A 363 9.73 24.95 36.46
C ARG A 363 9.23 26.23 35.81
N LEU A 364 9.51 26.40 34.51
CA LEU A 364 9.07 27.58 33.76
C LEU A 364 7.55 27.52 33.63
N THR A 365 6.83 28.47 34.23
CA THR A 365 5.35 28.56 34.13
C THR A 365 4.88 29.37 32.92
N SER A 366 5.77 30.21 32.37
CA SER A 366 5.52 31.12 31.26
C SER A 366 6.85 31.56 30.63
N LEU A 367 6.78 32.19 29.45
CA LEU A 367 7.94 32.76 28.74
C LEU A 367 7.78 34.27 28.60
N PRO A 368 8.86 35.08 28.70
CA PRO A 368 8.83 36.50 28.33
C PRO A 368 8.50 36.72 26.85
N ALA A 369 7.69 37.75 26.57
CA ALA A 369 7.11 38.00 25.25
C ALA A 369 8.12 38.29 24.11
N ASN A 370 9.37 38.64 24.43
CA ASN A 370 10.45 38.88 23.47
C ASN A 370 11.67 37.95 23.66
N LEU A 371 11.54 36.86 24.43
CA LEU A 371 12.69 36.04 24.90
C LEU A 371 13.67 35.61 23.79
N PHE A 372 13.17 35.30 22.59
CA PHE A 372 13.96 34.83 21.45
C PHE A 372 14.15 35.89 20.34
N ARG A 373 13.76 37.15 20.56
CA ARG A 373 13.54 38.13 19.49
C ARG A 373 14.75 38.35 18.57
N GLU A 374 15.97 38.33 19.11
CA GLU A 374 17.18 38.53 18.30
C GLU A 374 17.79 37.20 17.80
N ASN A 375 17.30 36.06 18.26
CA ASN A 375 17.74 34.71 17.88
C ASN A 375 17.04 34.26 16.58
N THR A 376 17.22 35.07 15.53
CA THR A 376 16.61 34.89 14.20
C THR A 376 17.10 33.66 13.43
N LYS A 377 18.10 32.95 13.97
CA LYS A 377 18.68 31.71 13.42
C LYS A 377 18.28 30.44 14.20
N LEU A 378 17.38 30.56 15.17
CA LEU A 378 16.94 29.45 16.01
C LEU A 378 16.25 28.37 15.16
N LEU A 379 16.81 27.16 15.14
CA LEU A 379 16.33 26.00 14.39
C LEU A 379 15.57 25.01 15.28
N ASN A 380 16.03 24.79 16.51
CA ASN A 380 15.44 23.82 17.43
C ASN A 380 15.26 24.43 18.83
N LEU A 381 14.05 24.33 19.37
CA LEU A 381 13.69 24.76 20.72
C LEU A 381 12.99 23.63 21.48
N ASP A 382 13.59 23.23 22.61
CA ASP A 382 13.11 22.16 23.48
C ASP A 382 12.82 22.71 24.89
N LEU A 383 11.53 22.75 25.22
CA LEU A 383 10.95 23.25 26.48
C LEU A 383 10.22 22.12 27.23
N SER A 384 10.58 20.86 26.95
CA SER A 384 9.97 19.68 27.55
C SER A 384 10.13 19.65 29.08
N TYR A 385 9.21 19.01 29.80
CA TYR A 385 9.25 18.90 31.28
C TYR A 385 9.36 20.31 31.93
N ASN A 386 8.31 21.11 31.76
CA ASN A 386 8.16 22.42 32.40
C ASN A 386 6.70 22.60 32.85
N ASP A 387 6.39 23.74 33.47
CA ASP A 387 5.07 24.04 34.00
C ASP A 387 4.24 24.98 33.09
N ILE A 388 4.61 25.14 31.82
CA ILE A 388 4.05 26.18 30.91
C ILE A 388 2.58 25.91 30.61
N THR A 389 1.74 26.92 30.81
CA THR A 389 0.29 26.86 30.56
C THR A 389 -0.15 27.52 29.26
N GLU A 390 0.55 28.57 28.81
CA GLU A 390 0.28 29.31 27.57
C GLU A 390 1.54 30.00 26.99
N LEU A 391 1.41 30.55 25.77
CA LEU A 391 2.47 31.28 25.07
C LEU A 391 2.06 32.73 24.76
N PRO A 392 2.94 33.73 24.94
CA PRO A 392 2.72 35.08 24.44
C PRO A 392 2.69 35.12 22.91
N LEU A 393 1.78 35.93 22.33
CA LEU A 393 1.61 36.06 20.88
C LEU A 393 2.91 36.41 20.12
N THR A 394 3.81 37.20 20.72
CA THR A 394 5.05 37.68 20.08
C THR A 394 6.28 36.82 20.35
N VAL A 395 6.17 35.73 21.12
CA VAL A 395 7.36 34.97 21.59
C VAL A 395 8.19 34.37 20.44
N PHE A 396 7.57 34.19 19.27
CA PHE A 396 8.19 33.71 18.04
C PHE A 396 8.10 34.70 16.87
N GLU A 397 7.98 36.01 17.14
CA GLU A 397 7.79 37.08 16.14
C GLU A 397 8.74 36.99 14.93
N LYS A 398 9.99 36.57 15.13
CA LYS A 398 11.05 36.56 14.09
C LYS A 398 11.61 35.15 13.79
N GLN A 399 10.97 34.09 14.27
CA GLN A 399 11.51 32.71 14.24
C GLN A 399 11.19 31.95 12.94
N PHE A 400 11.32 32.62 11.80
CA PHE A 400 10.92 32.12 10.46
C PHE A 400 11.66 30.85 10.00
N VAL A 401 12.79 30.51 10.61
CA VAL A 401 13.65 29.35 10.29
C VAL A 401 13.58 28.22 11.32
N LEU A 402 12.75 28.35 12.36
CA LEU A 402 12.57 27.30 13.36
C LEU A 402 11.99 26.05 12.68
N GLU A 403 12.63 24.89 12.90
CA GLU A 403 12.26 23.60 12.31
C GLU A 403 11.65 22.64 13.35
N THR A 404 12.08 22.72 14.62
CA THR A 404 11.61 21.84 15.71
C THR A 404 11.20 22.65 16.93
N LEU A 405 10.00 22.39 17.44
CA LEU A 405 9.44 23.01 18.65
C LEU A 405 8.77 21.96 19.55
N ILE A 406 9.23 21.82 20.78
CA ILE A 406 8.81 20.73 21.69
C ILE A 406 8.38 21.28 23.06
N PHE A 407 7.13 20.98 23.43
CA PHE A 407 6.50 21.27 24.74
C PHE A 407 6.02 19.97 25.42
N TYR A 408 6.69 18.84 25.17
CA TYR A 408 6.38 17.55 25.77
C TYR A 408 6.30 17.67 27.30
N ARG A 409 5.21 17.17 27.91
CA ARG A 409 4.95 17.24 29.35
C ARG A 409 5.06 18.67 29.91
N ASN A 410 4.07 19.48 29.56
CA ASN A 410 3.80 20.80 30.11
C ASN A 410 2.33 20.88 30.60
N ASN A 411 1.86 22.06 31.00
CA ASN A 411 0.54 22.27 31.58
C ASN A 411 -0.46 22.95 30.61
N PHE A 412 -0.28 22.84 29.29
CA PHE A 412 -1.17 23.46 28.30
C PHE A 412 -2.60 22.87 28.36
N VAL A 413 -3.61 23.74 28.38
CA VAL A 413 -5.05 23.35 28.43
C VAL A 413 -5.81 23.72 27.16
N THR A 414 -5.39 24.77 26.46
CA THR A 414 -5.88 25.13 25.12
C THR A 414 -4.70 25.59 24.27
N LEU A 415 -4.75 25.35 22.96
CA LEU A 415 -3.82 25.95 22.02
C LEU A 415 -4.49 27.14 21.33
N LYS A 416 -3.91 28.33 21.52
CA LYS A 416 -4.42 29.61 21.00
C LYS A 416 -3.90 29.92 19.61
N ALA A 417 -4.69 30.62 18.81
CA ALA A 417 -4.26 31.14 17.51
C ALA A 417 -3.27 32.31 17.64
N GLY A 418 -2.31 32.42 16.72
CA GLY A 418 -1.34 33.53 16.64
C GLY A 418 0.13 33.20 16.97
N PRO A 419 0.49 32.54 18.10
CA PRO A 419 1.90 32.34 18.49
C PRO A 419 2.76 31.59 17.48
N PHE A 420 2.15 30.80 16.60
CA PHE A 420 2.85 29.97 15.61
C PHE A 420 2.86 30.56 14.19
N ASP A 421 2.22 31.72 13.96
CA ASP A 421 1.94 32.26 12.62
C ASP A 421 3.19 32.52 11.77
N ASN A 422 4.29 32.91 12.41
CA ASN A 422 5.56 33.21 11.73
C ASN A 422 6.49 32.00 11.60
N LEU A 423 6.12 30.81 12.12
CA LEU A 423 6.94 29.60 12.10
C LEU A 423 6.88 28.85 10.75
N ILE A 424 7.07 29.58 9.65
CA ILE A 424 6.91 29.11 8.26
C ILE A 424 7.89 28.01 7.82
N SER A 425 8.86 27.65 8.66
CA SER A 425 9.81 26.54 8.41
C SER A 425 9.63 25.33 9.33
N LEU A 426 8.65 25.37 10.24
CA LEU A 426 8.47 24.35 11.26
C LEU A 426 8.10 23.01 10.61
N LYS A 427 8.84 21.95 10.98
CA LYS A 427 8.67 20.57 10.53
C LYS A 427 8.12 19.67 11.63
N VAL A 428 8.48 19.93 12.89
CA VAL A 428 8.09 19.11 14.05
C VAL A 428 7.52 19.98 15.14
N LEU A 429 6.31 19.65 15.59
CA LEU A 429 5.62 20.31 16.71
C LEU A 429 5.03 19.25 17.65
N SER A 430 5.46 19.24 18.92
CA SER A 430 4.93 18.31 19.94
C SER A 430 4.41 19.03 21.18
N PHE A 431 3.18 18.69 21.56
CA PHE A 431 2.52 19.00 22.82
C PHE A 431 2.07 17.71 23.53
N GLU A 432 2.81 16.61 23.36
CA GLU A 432 2.45 15.34 24.01
C GLU A 432 2.46 15.44 25.55
N TYR A 433 1.66 14.62 26.24
CA TYR A 433 1.55 14.60 27.71
C TYR A 433 1.16 15.97 28.32
N ASN A 434 0.28 16.73 27.66
CA ASN A 434 -0.30 17.97 28.18
C ASN A 434 -1.77 17.72 28.59
N PHE A 435 -2.52 18.80 28.89
CA PHE A 435 -3.93 18.74 29.31
C PHE A 435 -4.88 19.37 28.29
N ILE A 436 -4.50 19.39 27.00
CA ILE A 436 -5.21 20.16 25.97
C ILE A 436 -6.62 19.59 25.75
N GLU A 437 -7.65 20.40 26.02
CA GLU A 437 -9.06 20.06 25.83
C GLU A 437 -9.61 20.58 24.48
N SER A 438 -9.05 21.68 23.97
CA SER A 438 -9.44 22.35 22.73
C SER A 438 -8.24 22.95 21.96
N ILE A 439 -8.41 23.16 20.67
CA ILE A 439 -7.46 23.86 19.78
C ILE A 439 -8.28 24.95 19.07
N GLU A 440 -7.86 26.22 19.16
CA GLU A 440 -8.55 27.32 18.49
C GLU A 440 -8.41 27.19 16.96
N GLN A 441 -9.41 27.69 16.23
CA GLN A 441 -9.37 27.69 14.77
C GLN A 441 -8.16 28.51 14.26
N GLU A 442 -7.65 28.13 13.10
CA GLU A 442 -6.46 28.71 12.46
C GLU A 442 -5.10 28.56 13.21
N THR A 443 -5.06 27.96 14.41
CA THR A 443 -3.81 27.79 15.22
C THR A 443 -2.61 27.22 14.45
N PHE A 444 -2.82 26.34 13.47
CA PHE A 444 -1.76 25.75 12.64
C PHE A 444 -1.75 26.24 11.17
N GLN A 445 -2.57 27.24 10.83
CA GLN A 445 -2.88 27.65 9.46
C GLN A 445 -1.67 28.10 8.63
N ARG A 446 -0.65 28.66 9.29
CA ARG A 446 0.58 29.16 8.65
C ARG A 446 1.71 28.12 8.52
N LEU A 447 1.57 26.94 9.11
CA LEU A 447 2.64 25.95 9.25
C LEU A 447 2.86 25.10 7.98
N GLN A 448 3.19 25.76 6.87
CA GLN A 448 3.26 25.20 5.50
C GLN A 448 4.36 24.15 5.26
N LYS A 449 5.20 23.84 6.26
CA LYS A 449 6.24 22.80 6.18
C LYS A 449 6.13 21.75 7.28
N LEU A 450 5.06 21.76 8.09
CA LEU A 450 4.91 20.81 9.21
C LEU A 450 4.83 19.39 8.66
N GLU A 451 5.67 18.49 9.15
CA GLU A 451 5.72 17.08 8.75
C GLU A 451 5.21 16.17 9.88
N ASP A 452 5.42 16.55 11.14
CA ASP A 452 5.12 15.73 12.32
C ASP A 452 4.44 16.57 13.41
N LEU A 453 3.14 16.33 13.64
CA LEU A 453 2.30 16.99 14.65
C LEU A 453 1.90 15.99 15.74
N LYS A 454 2.34 16.24 16.97
CA LYS A 454 2.13 15.30 18.09
C LYS A 454 1.30 15.94 19.19
N LEU A 455 0.07 15.45 19.32
CA LEU A 455 -0.96 15.85 20.28
C LEU A 455 -1.40 14.66 21.17
N GLY A 456 -0.67 13.54 21.11
CA GLY A 456 -0.96 12.33 21.88
C GLY A 456 -0.89 12.56 23.40
N ARG A 457 -1.73 11.85 24.16
CA ARG A 457 -1.88 11.99 25.62
C ARG A 457 -2.25 13.42 26.03
N ASN A 458 -3.33 13.90 25.46
CA ASN A 458 -4.04 15.11 25.85
C ASN A 458 -5.49 14.74 26.24
N LYS A 459 -6.41 15.70 26.25
CA LYS A 459 -7.81 15.50 26.64
C LYS A 459 -8.82 15.76 25.51
N LEU A 460 -8.37 15.97 24.27
CA LEU A 460 -9.19 16.38 23.12
C LEU A 460 -10.43 15.49 22.95
N LYS A 461 -11.61 16.10 22.79
CA LYS A 461 -12.90 15.40 22.62
C LYS A 461 -13.41 15.41 21.18
N VAL A 462 -13.14 16.50 20.44
CA VAL A 462 -13.61 16.75 19.07
C VAL A 462 -12.54 17.56 18.31
N LEU A 463 -12.32 17.23 17.03
CA LEU A 463 -11.72 18.08 15.99
C LEU A 463 -12.66 19.19 15.51
N GLU A 464 -12.38 20.48 15.74
CA GLU A 464 -13.22 21.57 15.20
C GLU A 464 -12.71 22.12 13.85
N GLY A 465 -13.65 22.37 12.93
CA GLY A 465 -13.41 22.96 11.62
C GLY A 465 -12.87 21.99 10.56
N ASN A 466 -12.96 22.37 9.29
CA ASN A 466 -12.69 21.48 8.15
C ASN A 466 -11.19 21.14 7.96
N ALA A 467 -10.27 21.86 8.61
CA ALA A 467 -8.83 21.73 8.43
C ALA A 467 -8.06 22.09 9.73
N PRO A 468 -8.26 21.35 10.84
CA PRO A 468 -7.71 21.71 12.15
C PRO A 468 -6.17 21.72 12.18
N PHE A 469 -5.51 20.96 11.30
CA PHE A 469 -4.04 20.91 11.18
C PHE A 469 -3.50 21.93 10.15
N GLY A 470 -4.31 22.92 9.75
CA GLY A 470 -4.01 23.89 8.71
C GLY A 470 -4.08 23.32 7.29
N LEU A 471 -3.91 24.18 6.28
CA LEU A 471 -3.95 23.83 4.85
C LEU A 471 -2.65 23.19 4.31
N ASN A 472 -1.95 22.42 5.15
CA ASN A 472 -0.57 21.99 4.87
C ASN A 472 -0.48 20.62 4.18
N LYS A 473 -0.02 20.64 2.92
CA LYS A 473 0.18 19.45 2.05
C LYS A 473 1.47 18.66 2.33
N LYS A 474 2.24 19.00 3.38
CA LYS A 474 3.48 18.31 3.80
C LYS A 474 3.34 17.49 5.09
N LEU A 475 2.17 17.55 5.74
CA LEU A 475 1.91 16.83 6.97
C LEU A 475 1.93 15.31 6.72
N LYS A 476 2.90 14.61 7.33
CA LYS A 476 3.12 13.16 7.20
C LYS A 476 2.59 12.38 8.41
N ARG A 477 2.75 12.94 9.60
CA ARG A 477 2.40 12.26 10.86
C ARG A 477 1.51 13.14 11.72
N VAL A 478 0.41 12.56 12.19
CA VAL A 478 -0.49 13.14 13.18
C VAL A 478 -0.69 12.12 14.30
N ASP A 479 -0.23 12.43 15.51
CA ASP A 479 -0.50 11.62 16.69
C ASP A 479 -1.56 12.29 17.57
N LEU A 480 -2.70 11.62 17.71
CA LEU A 480 -3.85 11.98 18.55
C LEU A 480 -4.17 10.85 19.54
N SER A 481 -3.25 9.89 19.74
CA SER A 481 -3.49 8.73 20.60
C SER A 481 -3.72 9.14 22.06
N ARG A 482 -4.47 8.32 22.82
CA ARG A 482 -4.74 8.54 24.24
C ARG A 482 -5.35 9.92 24.54
N ASN A 483 -6.26 10.36 23.68
CA ASN A 483 -7.16 11.49 23.89
C ASN A 483 -8.57 10.97 24.24
N ASN A 484 -9.58 11.85 24.28
CA ASN A 484 -10.97 11.52 24.59
C ASN A 484 -11.88 11.57 23.34
N LEU A 485 -11.34 11.38 22.13
CA LEU A 485 -12.10 11.55 20.88
C LEU A 485 -13.25 10.52 20.81
N ILE A 486 -14.48 11.00 20.63
CA ILE A 486 -15.70 10.16 20.64
C ILE A 486 -16.08 9.67 19.24
N GLN A 487 -15.57 10.34 18.20
CA GLN A 487 -15.79 10.04 16.78
C GLN A 487 -14.48 10.16 16.01
N PHE A 488 -14.39 9.50 14.85
CA PHE A 488 -13.31 9.75 13.90
C PHE A 488 -13.39 11.22 13.41
N PRO A 489 -12.27 11.94 13.18
CA PRO A 489 -12.34 13.33 12.75
C PRO A 489 -12.98 13.50 11.36
N ASP A 490 -14.16 14.14 11.35
CA ASP A 490 -14.89 14.53 10.15
C ASP A 490 -14.33 15.85 9.61
N ILE A 491 -13.22 15.74 8.87
CA ILE A 491 -12.44 16.86 8.34
C ILE A 491 -12.06 16.59 6.88
N ASN A 492 -11.61 17.62 6.16
CA ASN A 492 -11.21 17.46 4.76
C ASN A 492 -9.81 16.83 4.65
N TRP A 493 -9.77 15.49 4.62
CA TRP A 493 -8.53 14.73 4.51
C TRP A 493 -7.80 14.89 3.16
N ASP A 494 -8.49 15.33 2.10
CA ASP A 494 -7.92 15.63 0.77
C ASP A 494 -6.80 16.69 0.81
N ILE A 495 -6.73 17.47 1.90
CA ILE A 495 -5.69 18.46 2.15
C ILE A 495 -4.32 17.79 2.40
N TYR A 496 -4.31 16.63 3.06
CA TYR A 496 -3.12 16.01 3.65
C TYR A 496 -2.45 14.99 2.72
N LEU A 497 -2.14 15.43 1.49
CA LEU A 497 -1.59 14.60 0.39
C LEU A 497 -0.31 13.81 0.72
N ALA A 498 0.39 14.14 1.80
CA ALA A 498 1.62 13.49 2.24
C ALA A 498 1.46 12.60 3.49
N LEU A 499 0.23 12.34 3.95
CA LEU A 499 -0.04 11.66 5.21
C LEU A 499 0.40 10.19 5.19
N GLU A 500 1.50 9.89 5.88
CA GLU A 500 2.09 8.56 6.06
C GLU A 500 1.47 7.81 7.26
N LYS A 501 1.16 8.52 8.37
CA LYS A 501 0.64 7.91 9.62
C LYS A 501 -0.36 8.81 10.34
N LEU A 502 -1.47 8.20 10.77
CA LEU A 502 -2.50 8.80 11.63
C LEU A 502 -2.72 7.88 12.84
N ASN A 503 -2.30 8.32 14.03
CA ASN A 503 -2.43 7.53 15.26
C ASN A 503 -3.59 8.05 16.12
N LEU A 504 -4.62 7.23 16.29
CA LEU A 504 -5.84 7.48 17.07
C LEU A 504 -6.05 6.39 18.16
N ASP A 505 -5.04 5.56 18.45
CA ASP A 505 -5.10 4.49 19.46
C ASP A 505 -5.54 5.01 20.84
N TYR A 506 -6.26 4.18 21.62
CA TYR A 506 -6.74 4.49 22.98
C TYR A 506 -7.60 5.76 23.09
N ASN A 507 -8.41 6.07 22.08
CA ASN A 507 -9.48 7.06 22.17
C ASN A 507 -10.82 6.40 22.55
N ASN A 508 -11.92 7.14 22.46
CA ASN A 508 -13.28 6.67 22.79
C ASN A 508 -14.17 6.54 21.53
N ILE A 509 -13.58 6.35 20.35
CA ILE A 509 -14.29 6.37 19.06
C ILE A 509 -15.25 5.19 18.98
N THR A 510 -16.55 5.45 18.78
CA THR A 510 -17.61 4.41 18.80
C THR A 510 -17.99 3.85 17.43
N TYR A 511 -17.67 4.56 16.35
CA TYR A 511 -18.03 4.23 14.98
C TYR A 511 -16.93 4.68 14.01
N LEU A 512 -16.68 3.88 12.97
CA LEU A 512 -15.71 4.20 11.92
C LEU A 512 -16.39 4.19 10.55
N ARG A 513 -16.65 5.37 9.99
CA ARG A 513 -16.73 5.52 8.53
C ARG A 513 -15.30 5.57 8.00
N VAL A 514 -14.94 4.68 7.09
CA VAL A 514 -13.58 4.66 6.54
C VAL A 514 -13.35 5.94 5.73
N PRO A 515 -12.33 6.77 6.04
CA PRO A 515 -12.09 8.01 5.33
C PRO A 515 -11.58 7.72 3.91
N ASN A 516 -11.97 8.58 2.96
CA ASN A 516 -11.25 8.70 1.71
C ASN A 516 -9.92 9.44 1.98
N LEU A 517 -8.81 8.93 1.46
CA LEU A 517 -7.47 9.48 1.65
C LEU A 517 -6.79 9.59 0.28
N ILE A 518 -6.25 10.77 -0.05
CA ILE A 518 -5.58 11.03 -1.35
C ILE A 518 -4.05 10.78 -1.28
N SER A 519 -3.52 10.50 -0.09
CA SER A 519 -2.14 10.06 0.13
C SER A 519 -1.83 8.73 -0.58
N THR A 520 -0.55 8.46 -0.89
CA THR A 520 -0.18 7.22 -1.61
C THR A 520 -0.24 5.96 -0.75
N SER A 521 0.07 6.09 0.54
CA SER A 521 -0.10 5.03 1.54
C SER A 521 -0.18 5.68 2.93
N THR A 522 -1.07 5.19 3.79
CA THR A 522 -1.27 5.73 5.14
C THR A 522 -1.56 4.63 6.13
N GLU A 523 -0.84 4.61 7.26
CA GLU A 523 -1.15 3.76 8.40
C GLU A 523 -2.09 4.49 9.38
N VAL A 524 -3.34 4.05 9.47
CA VAL A 524 -4.37 4.56 10.38
C VAL A 524 -4.55 3.59 11.54
N SER A 525 -4.03 3.95 12.71
CA SER A 525 -4.13 3.12 13.92
C SER A 525 -5.27 3.59 14.81
N LEU A 526 -6.20 2.69 15.13
CA LEU A 526 -7.44 2.93 15.88
C LEU A 526 -7.64 1.89 17.00
N ARG A 527 -6.54 1.30 17.49
CA ARG A 527 -6.57 0.21 18.47
C ARG A 527 -7.15 0.66 19.82
N PHE A 528 -7.75 -0.26 20.56
CA PHE A 528 -8.28 -0.04 21.91
C PHE A 528 -9.29 1.12 22.05
N ASN A 529 -9.97 1.47 20.95
CA ASN A 529 -11.09 2.42 20.93
C ASN A 529 -12.38 1.77 21.44
N LYS A 530 -13.55 2.25 21.02
CA LYS A 530 -14.88 1.70 21.37
C LYS A 530 -15.69 1.36 20.12
N ILE A 531 -15.02 1.09 19.00
CA ILE A 531 -15.65 0.93 17.68
C ILE A 531 -16.55 -0.30 17.71
N LYS A 532 -17.86 -0.06 17.54
CA LYS A 532 -18.89 -1.09 17.44
C LYS A 532 -19.11 -1.56 16.01
N ALA A 533 -19.16 -0.60 15.08
CA ALA A 533 -19.45 -0.84 13.67
C ALA A 533 -18.52 -0.02 12.77
N VAL A 534 -18.28 -0.56 11.57
CA VAL A 534 -17.39 0.00 10.54
C VAL A 534 -18.17 0.08 9.23
N GLN A 535 -18.14 1.24 8.57
CA GLN A 535 -18.80 1.47 7.29
C GLN A 535 -17.79 1.48 6.14
N VAL A 536 -17.93 0.51 5.24
CA VAL A 536 -17.08 0.30 4.03
C VAL A 536 -17.83 0.51 2.71
N THR A 537 -19.14 0.77 2.75
CA THR A 537 -20.04 0.78 1.57
C THR A 537 -19.66 1.78 0.48
N GLU A 538 -18.91 2.82 0.82
CA GLU A 538 -18.52 3.90 -0.09
C GLU A 538 -17.19 3.59 -0.82
N LEU A 539 -16.41 2.60 -0.33
CA LEU A 539 -15.15 2.19 -0.95
C LEU A 539 -15.36 1.50 -2.31
N GLU A 540 -16.44 0.72 -2.45
CA GLU A 540 -16.85 0.13 -3.75
C GLU A 540 -17.16 1.21 -4.79
N ILE A 541 -17.72 2.35 -4.34
CA ILE A 541 -18.02 3.50 -5.20
C ILE A 541 -16.71 4.20 -5.60
N LEU A 542 -15.81 4.47 -4.65
CA LEU A 542 -14.51 5.12 -4.90
C LEU A 542 -13.64 4.31 -5.88
N LYS A 543 -13.59 2.98 -5.76
CA LYS A 543 -12.88 2.08 -6.70
C LYS A 543 -13.33 2.28 -8.16
N LYS A 544 -14.61 2.63 -8.37
CA LYS A 544 -15.24 2.88 -9.68
C LYS A 544 -15.01 4.30 -10.23
N TYR A 545 -14.48 5.21 -9.41
CA TYR A 545 -14.03 6.55 -9.82
C TYR A 545 -12.51 6.60 -10.05
N GLU A 546 -11.68 6.03 -9.17
CA GLU A 546 -10.22 5.97 -9.40
C GLU A 546 -9.87 5.33 -10.74
N THR A 547 -10.55 4.22 -11.07
CA THR A 547 -10.36 3.46 -12.34
C THR A 547 -10.76 4.25 -13.59
N LYS A 548 -11.33 5.45 -13.46
CA LYS A 548 -11.62 6.35 -14.59
C LYS A 548 -10.65 7.53 -14.72
N GLU A 549 -9.92 7.89 -13.65
CA GLU A 549 -8.99 9.02 -13.66
C GLU A 549 -7.50 8.60 -13.66
N LYS A 550 -7.18 7.37 -13.25
CA LYS A 550 -5.80 6.81 -13.29
C LYS A 550 -5.24 6.56 -14.70
N THR A 551 -5.87 7.10 -15.75
CA THR A 551 -5.38 7.14 -17.15
C THR A 551 -4.16 8.06 -17.37
N TYR A 552 -3.64 8.73 -16.32
CA TYR A 552 -2.46 9.59 -16.40
C TYR A 552 -1.39 9.29 -15.32
N ASN A 553 -0.43 8.41 -15.66
CA ASN A 553 0.97 8.44 -15.22
C ASN A 553 1.34 8.22 -13.72
N THR A 554 0.63 7.38 -12.95
CA THR A 554 1.23 6.76 -11.73
C THR A 554 0.77 5.32 -11.53
N ASP A 555 1.70 4.35 -11.60
CA ASP A 555 1.44 2.90 -11.44
C ASP A 555 1.30 2.44 -9.97
N THR A 556 1.12 3.35 -9.01
CA THR A 556 0.99 3.02 -7.59
C THR A 556 -0.47 3.00 -7.14
N ALA A 557 -0.95 1.84 -6.67
CA ALA A 557 -2.21 1.73 -5.96
C ALA A 557 -2.17 2.44 -4.59
N SER A 558 -3.35 2.85 -4.11
CA SER A 558 -3.54 3.68 -2.91
C SER A 558 -3.63 2.78 -1.66
N GLU A 559 -2.50 2.27 -1.14
CA GLU A 559 -2.51 1.27 -0.06
C GLU A 559 -2.61 1.90 1.35
N HIS A 560 -3.83 2.03 1.88
CA HIS A 560 -4.06 2.51 3.25
C HIS A 560 -4.28 1.34 4.22
N TYR A 561 -3.51 1.30 5.30
CA TYR A 561 -3.53 0.23 6.30
C TYR A 561 -4.30 0.64 7.55
N TYR A 562 -5.22 -0.20 8.00
CA TYR A 562 -6.08 0.09 9.16
C TYR A 562 -5.86 -0.94 10.28
N HIS A 563 -5.64 -0.47 11.52
CA HIS A 563 -5.50 -1.31 12.71
C HIS A 563 -6.63 -1.08 13.70
N LEU A 564 -7.53 -2.05 13.86
CA LEU A 564 -8.68 -1.98 14.77
C LEU A 564 -8.56 -2.91 15.98
N ASP A 565 -7.37 -3.44 16.28
CA ASP A 565 -7.14 -4.40 17.38
C ASP A 565 -7.73 -3.92 18.72
N GLY A 566 -8.45 -4.77 19.45
CA GLY A 566 -8.99 -4.46 20.78
C GLY A 566 -10.23 -3.54 20.80
N ASN A 567 -11.00 -3.46 19.70
CA ASN A 567 -12.29 -2.77 19.66
C ASN A 567 -13.49 -3.70 19.98
N PRO A 568 -14.53 -3.22 20.69
CA PRO A 568 -15.69 -3.99 21.09
C PRO A 568 -16.77 -4.04 19.99
N PHE A 569 -16.52 -4.84 18.95
CA PHE A 569 -17.44 -4.93 17.80
C PHE A 569 -18.84 -5.46 18.20
N GLU A 570 -19.87 -4.83 17.62
CA GLU A 570 -21.27 -5.25 17.77
C GLU A 570 -21.70 -5.98 16.50
N CYS A 571 -21.68 -7.31 16.56
CA CYS A 571 -22.01 -8.23 15.47
C CYS A 571 -23.54 -8.32 15.27
N ASN A 572 -24.12 -7.19 14.86
CA ASN A 572 -25.49 -7.03 14.38
C ASN A 572 -25.46 -6.82 12.84
N CYS A 573 -26.62 -6.56 12.23
CA CYS A 573 -26.72 -6.36 10.77
C CYS A 573 -25.87 -5.20 10.20
N GLN A 574 -25.47 -4.21 11.01
CA GLN A 574 -24.63 -3.08 10.59
C GLN A 574 -23.17 -3.50 10.33
N LEU A 575 -22.71 -4.59 10.94
CA LEU A 575 -21.34 -5.10 10.76
C LEU A 575 -21.20 -6.05 9.55
N TYR A 576 -22.32 -6.49 8.95
CA TYR A 576 -22.32 -7.43 7.83
C TYR A 576 -21.50 -6.94 6.63
N ASP A 577 -21.67 -5.69 6.20
CA ASP A 577 -20.94 -5.16 5.04
C ASP A 577 -19.42 -5.13 5.29
N PHE A 578 -19.00 -4.92 6.55
CA PHE A 578 -17.60 -4.98 6.96
C PHE A 578 -17.07 -6.42 7.04
N ILE A 579 -17.82 -7.35 7.62
CA ILE A 579 -17.44 -8.78 7.66
C ILE A 579 -17.29 -9.34 6.24
N LYS A 580 -18.22 -9.01 5.35
CA LYS A 580 -18.14 -9.32 3.92
C LYS A 580 -16.86 -8.75 3.29
N TYR A 581 -16.57 -7.46 3.50
CA TYR A 581 -15.35 -6.81 2.99
C TYR A 581 -14.06 -7.45 3.53
N LEU A 582 -14.02 -7.88 4.79
CA LEU A 582 -12.88 -8.61 5.35
C LEU A 582 -12.68 -10.00 4.74
N SER A 583 -13.76 -10.66 4.29
CA SER A 583 -13.74 -11.98 3.65
C SER A 583 -13.33 -11.94 2.17
N ASP A 584 -13.61 -10.85 1.45
CA ASP A 584 -13.31 -10.75 0.03
C ASP A 584 -11.84 -10.34 -0.22
N ASN A 585 -11.05 -11.27 -0.76
CA ASN A 585 -9.66 -11.02 -1.12
C ASN A 585 -9.49 -9.99 -2.25
N ASN A 586 -10.52 -9.75 -3.08
CA ASN A 586 -10.46 -8.88 -4.27
C ASN A 586 -10.89 -7.43 -3.98
N GLN A 587 -11.36 -7.11 -2.77
CA GLN A 587 -11.77 -5.76 -2.38
C GLN A 587 -10.66 -4.95 -1.68
N LYS A 588 -9.47 -5.55 -1.51
CA LYS A 588 -8.39 -5.09 -0.64
C LYS A 588 -7.63 -3.84 -1.10
N ASP A 589 -7.80 -3.40 -2.34
CA ASP A 589 -6.98 -2.36 -2.99
C ASP A 589 -7.12 -0.91 -2.45
N ILE A 590 -7.91 -0.68 -1.39
CA ILE A 590 -8.18 0.67 -0.83
C ILE A 590 -8.04 0.70 0.71
N ALA A 591 -8.61 -0.28 1.44
CA ALA A 591 -8.60 -0.29 2.90
C ALA A 591 -8.13 -1.64 3.48
N LEU A 592 -6.82 -1.72 3.74
CA LEU A 592 -6.15 -2.94 4.19
C LEU A 592 -6.20 -3.06 5.72
N PHE A 593 -7.30 -3.64 6.22
CA PHE A 593 -7.44 -3.99 7.64
C PHE A 593 -6.43 -5.07 8.05
N LYS A 594 -5.33 -4.65 8.67
CA LYS A 594 -4.29 -5.56 9.19
C LYS A 594 -4.81 -6.28 10.44
N ASN A 595 -4.32 -7.49 10.68
CA ASN A 595 -4.75 -8.35 11.78
C ASN A 595 -6.25 -8.65 11.82
N SER A 596 -6.99 -8.63 10.71
CA SER A 596 -8.43 -8.94 10.73
C SER A 596 -8.82 -10.28 11.41
N PRO A 597 -7.99 -11.35 11.44
CA PRO A 597 -8.26 -12.54 12.24
C PRO A 597 -8.11 -12.36 13.76
N SER A 598 -7.71 -11.19 14.27
CA SER A 598 -7.74 -10.86 15.71
C SER A 598 -9.08 -10.26 16.15
N TYR A 599 -9.93 -9.85 15.20
CA TYR A 599 -11.16 -9.11 15.48
C TYR A 599 -12.25 -10.07 15.97
N THR A 600 -12.89 -9.75 17.10
CA THR A 600 -13.92 -10.57 17.74
C THR A 600 -15.15 -9.76 18.14
N CYS A 601 -16.31 -10.42 18.16
CA CYS A 601 -17.55 -9.83 18.63
C CYS A 601 -17.54 -9.63 20.15
N GLU A 602 -17.95 -8.45 20.64
CA GLU A 602 -18.27 -8.23 22.07
C GLU A 602 -19.78 -8.42 22.35
N SER A 603 -20.61 -8.19 21.33
CA SER A 603 -22.07 -8.37 21.40
C SER A 603 -22.64 -8.80 20.04
N PRO A 604 -23.84 -9.41 19.97
CA PRO A 604 -24.70 -9.86 21.08
C PRO A 604 -24.07 -11.03 21.86
N LYS A 605 -24.63 -11.35 23.05
CA LYS A 605 -24.09 -12.39 23.96
C LYS A 605 -23.85 -13.75 23.28
N VAL A 606 -24.67 -14.12 22.30
CA VAL A 606 -24.60 -15.40 21.56
C VAL A 606 -23.35 -15.48 20.67
N LEU A 607 -22.83 -14.34 20.20
CA LEU A 607 -21.65 -14.26 19.34
C LEU A 607 -20.39 -13.82 20.09
N ARG A 608 -20.49 -13.45 21.38
CA ARG A 608 -19.39 -12.85 22.14
C ARG A 608 -18.15 -13.76 22.18
N GLY A 609 -17.01 -13.21 21.79
CA GLY A 609 -15.73 -13.92 21.67
C GLY A 609 -15.52 -14.66 20.35
N LYS A 610 -16.54 -14.79 19.48
CA LYS A 610 -16.41 -15.38 18.14
C LYS A 610 -15.60 -14.43 17.25
N ASN A 611 -14.77 -14.99 16.36
CA ASN A 611 -14.06 -14.22 15.34
C ASN A 611 -15.05 -13.56 14.37
N LEU A 612 -14.77 -12.34 13.89
CA LEU A 612 -15.60 -11.69 12.87
C LEU A 612 -15.73 -12.52 11.59
N LEU A 613 -14.66 -13.21 11.18
CA LEU A 613 -14.65 -14.05 9.97
C LEU A 613 -15.36 -15.41 10.15
N ASP A 614 -15.59 -15.83 11.39
CA ASP A 614 -16.31 -17.07 11.71
C ASP A 614 -17.82 -16.84 11.92
N VAL A 615 -18.31 -15.59 11.93
CA VAL A 615 -19.74 -15.30 12.12
C VAL A 615 -20.54 -15.76 10.90
N ASP A 616 -21.62 -16.49 11.16
CA ASP A 616 -22.55 -16.89 10.10
C ASP A 616 -23.37 -15.65 9.67
N PRO A 617 -23.44 -15.30 8.37
CA PRO A 617 -24.23 -14.18 7.86
C PRO A 617 -25.68 -14.14 8.35
N ASP A 618 -26.34 -15.28 8.57
CA ASP A 618 -27.72 -15.33 9.06
C ASP A 618 -27.86 -14.95 10.54
N GLN A 619 -26.76 -14.93 11.30
CA GLN A 619 -26.72 -14.45 12.68
C GLN A 619 -26.60 -12.92 12.79
N LEU A 620 -26.28 -12.22 11.70
CA LEU A 620 -26.06 -10.77 11.65
C LEU A 620 -27.37 -10.00 11.40
N ILE A 621 -28.25 -10.03 12.40
CA ILE A 621 -29.57 -9.39 12.37
C ILE A 621 -29.61 -8.07 13.17
N CYS A 622 -30.59 -7.21 12.87
CA CYS A 622 -30.94 -6.06 13.70
C CYS A 622 -32.40 -6.18 14.17
N THR A 623 -32.63 -6.21 15.48
CA THR A 623 -33.98 -6.33 16.07
C THR A 623 -34.81 -5.06 15.85
N ILE A 624 -36.01 -5.19 15.30
CA ILE A 624 -36.96 -4.10 15.10
C ILE A 624 -37.97 -4.13 16.24
N LYS A 625 -38.14 -2.99 16.94
CA LYS A 625 -39.15 -2.81 17.99
C LYS A 625 -40.37 -2.00 17.55
N GLU A 626 -40.23 -1.21 16.48
CA GLU A 626 -41.29 -0.36 15.98
C GLU A 626 -42.31 -1.18 15.18
N ASN A 627 -43.59 -1.07 15.55
CA ASN A 627 -44.73 -1.78 14.93
C ASN A 627 -44.59 -3.31 14.87
N CYS A 628 -43.77 -3.91 15.73
CA CYS A 628 -43.74 -5.36 15.94
C CYS A 628 -44.79 -5.75 17.00
N PRO A 629 -45.64 -6.78 16.77
CA PRO A 629 -46.52 -7.32 17.82
C PRO A 629 -45.73 -7.95 18.98
N ASP A 630 -46.29 -7.91 20.19
CA ASP A 630 -45.67 -8.49 21.39
C ASP A 630 -45.52 -10.03 21.31
N GLU A 631 -46.34 -10.69 20.51
CA GLU A 631 -46.28 -12.14 20.24
C GLU A 631 -45.24 -12.53 19.17
N CYS A 632 -44.50 -11.56 18.62
CA CYS A 632 -43.59 -11.76 17.48
C CYS A 632 -42.18 -11.20 17.75
N THR A 633 -41.17 -11.77 17.08
CA THR A 633 -39.81 -11.23 16.99
C THR A 633 -39.57 -10.70 15.58
N CYS A 634 -39.42 -9.37 15.45
CA CYS A 634 -39.15 -8.73 14.17
C CYS A 634 -37.67 -8.36 14.02
N TYR A 635 -37.09 -8.57 12.84
CA TYR A 635 -35.69 -8.25 12.58
C TYR A 635 -35.40 -7.98 11.10
N PHE A 636 -34.41 -7.14 10.84
CA PHE A 636 -33.85 -6.91 9.51
C PHE A 636 -32.58 -7.74 9.32
N ARG A 637 -32.46 -8.43 8.18
CA ARG A 637 -31.24 -9.14 7.76
C ARG A 637 -30.58 -8.37 6.60
N ARG A 638 -29.34 -7.93 6.80
CA ARG A 638 -28.59 -7.13 5.80
C ARG A 638 -28.18 -7.95 4.58
N MET A 639 -27.99 -9.26 4.72
CA MET A 639 -27.48 -10.15 3.68
C MET A 639 -28.31 -10.13 2.38
N ASP A 640 -29.63 -10.27 2.49
CA ASP A 640 -30.60 -10.26 1.39
C ASP A 640 -31.56 -9.07 1.45
N TYR A 641 -31.28 -8.09 2.32
CA TYR A 641 -32.08 -6.86 2.52
C TYR A 641 -33.55 -7.11 2.92
N THR A 642 -33.87 -8.26 3.53
CA THR A 642 -35.24 -8.58 3.94
C THR A 642 -35.56 -8.24 5.39
N THR A 643 -36.79 -7.75 5.59
CA THR A 643 -37.40 -7.63 6.92
C THR A 643 -38.21 -8.90 7.23
N HIS A 644 -37.86 -9.55 8.33
CA HIS A 644 -38.51 -10.75 8.85
C HIS A 644 -39.40 -10.42 10.05
N MET A 645 -40.50 -11.15 10.15
CA MET A 645 -41.44 -11.09 11.26
C MET A 645 -41.77 -12.52 11.69
N ASP A 646 -41.23 -12.91 12.84
CA ASP A 646 -41.30 -14.29 13.35
C ASP A 646 -42.30 -14.40 14.50
N CYS A 647 -43.45 -15.01 14.23
CA CYS A 647 -44.55 -15.22 15.18
C CYS A 647 -44.82 -16.72 15.38
N ARG A 648 -43.81 -17.59 15.17
CA ARG A 648 -43.95 -19.04 15.34
C ARG A 648 -44.30 -19.38 16.79
N GLN A 649 -45.26 -20.29 16.98
CA GLN A 649 -45.75 -20.71 18.29
C GLN A 649 -46.40 -19.58 19.15
N GLY A 650 -46.70 -18.42 18.58
CA GLY A 650 -47.35 -17.28 19.27
C GLY A 650 -48.83 -17.48 19.67
N ASN A 651 -49.37 -18.69 19.49
CA ASN A 651 -50.76 -19.06 19.75
C ASN A 651 -51.82 -18.19 19.03
N LEU A 652 -51.45 -17.63 17.87
CA LEU A 652 -52.27 -16.72 17.08
C LEU A 652 -53.48 -17.43 16.46
N THR A 653 -54.66 -16.79 16.48
CA THR A 653 -55.89 -17.28 15.84
C THR A 653 -56.21 -16.58 14.51
N ARG A 654 -55.51 -15.47 14.21
CA ARG A 654 -55.64 -14.63 13.00
C ARG A 654 -54.29 -13.98 12.68
N LEU A 655 -54.19 -13.32 11.52
CA LEU A 655 -53.01 -12.50 11.19
C LEU A 655 -52.83 -11.32 12.18
N PRO A 656 -51.59 -10.92 12.52
CA PRO A 656 -51.34 -9.76 13.38
C PRO A 656 -51.80 -8.43 12.75
N LEU A 657 -52.40 -7.56 13.58
CA LEU A 657 -52.98 -6.27 13.15
C LEU A 657 -51.96 -5.15 12.91
N ILE A 658 -50.69 -5.38 13.26
CA ILE A 658 -49.57 -4.47 13.02
C ILE A 658 -48.37 -5.26 12.50
N SER A 659 -47.50 -4.60 11.74
CA SER A 659 -46.23 -5.15 11.27
C SER A 659 -45.24 -4.02 10.99
N PRO A 660 -43.92 -4.27 11.06
CA PRO A 660 -42.91 -3.33 10.58
C PRO A 660 -43.11 -2.92 9.12
N ALA A 661 -42.69 -1.70 8.78
CA ALA A 661 -42.67 -1.23 7.40
C ALA A 661 -41.77 -2.13 6.53
N ASN A 662 -42.20 -2.42 5.30
CA ASN A 662 -41.50 -3.28 4.35
C ASN A 662 -41.23 -4.71 4.84
N THR A 663 -42.08 -5.28 5.71
CA THR A 663 -42.02 -6.72 6.04
C THR A 663 -42.11 -7.58 4.79
N ASN A 664 -41.13 -8.48 4.59
CA ASN A 664 -41.03 -9.34 3.40
C ASN A 664 -41.31 -10.81 3.71
N VAL A 665 -40.95 -11.28 4.91
CA VAL A 665 -41.06 -12.69 5.29
C VAL A 665 -41.89 -12.82 6.57
N LEU A 666 -42.99 -13.58 6.49
CA LEU A 666 -43.88 -13.90 7.61
C LEU A 666 -43.70 -15.37 8.03
N TYR A 667 -43.28 -15.59 9.27
CA TYR A 667 -43.27 -16.91 9.89
C TYR A 667 -44.44 -17.02 10.88
N LEU A 668 -45.46 -17.78 10.51
CA LEU A 668 -46.71 -17.97 11.26
C LEU A 668 -46.93 -19.45 11.63
N GLN A 669 -45.89 -20.28 11.57
CA GLN A 669 -46.02 -21.73 11.78
C GLN A 669 -46.39 -22.11 13.22
N ASN A 670 -47.11 -23.23 13.37
CA ASN A 670 -47.53 -23.82 14.65
C ASN A 670 -48.38 -22.85 15.49
N ASN A 671 -49.41 -22.25 14.86
CA ASN A 671 -50.39 -21.37 15.47
C ASN A 671 -51.81 -21.97 15.35
N GLN A 672 -52.82 -21.26 15.84
CA GLN A 672 -54.24 -21.69 15.79
C GLN A 672 -55.03 -20.95 14.69
N ILE A 673 -54.38 -20.49 13.62
CA ILE A 673 -55.04 -19.70 12.58
C ILE A 673 -56.03 -20.60 11.83
N SER A 674 -57.31 -20.19 11.76
CA SER A 674 -58.39 -20.96 11.14
C SER A 674 -58.92 -20.35 9.84
N THR A 675 -58.80 -19.03 9.69
CA THR A 675 -59.06 -18.26 8.47
C THR A 675 -57.91 -17.29 8.23
N VAL A 676 -57.66 -16.98 6.95
CA VAL A 676 -56.66 -15.98 6.53
C VAL A 676 -57.41 -14.95 5.69
N GLU A 677 -57.63 -13.78 6.28
CA GLU A 677 -58.41 -12.70 5.68
C GLU A 677 -57.48 -11.53 5.32
N ASP A 678 -57.74 -10.93 4.16
CA ASP A 678 -57.05 -9.75 3.60
C ASP A 678 -55.50 -9.76 3.62
N LEU A 679 -54.91 -10.84 3.09
CA LEU A 679 -53.51 -10.85 2.60
C LEU A 679 -53.25 -9.83 1.48
N SER A 680 -54.28 -9.16 0.96
CA SER A 680 -54.16 -8.11 -0.07
C SER A 680 -54.10 -6.68 0.47
N SER A 681 -54.23 -6.51 1.79
CA SER A 681 -54.14 -5.22 2.46
C SER A 681 -52.79 -4.56 2.21
N GLN A 682 -52.77 -3.22 2.27
CA GLN A 682 -51.56 -2.42 2.12
C GLN A 682 -50.46 -2.79 3.13
N GLN A 683 -50.83 -3.40 4.27
CA GLN A 683 -49.93 -3.96 5.27
C GLN A 683 -49.00 -5.04 4.69
N TRP A 684 -49.51 -5.90 3.80
CA TRP A 684 -48.81 -7.07 3.29
C TRP A 684 -48.31 -6.94 1.84
N GLU A 685 -48.45 -5.76 1.20
CA GLU A 685 -48.10 -5.54 -0.21
C GLU A 685 -46.63 -5.89 -0.56
N ASN A 686 -45.72 -5.75 0.41
CA ASN A 686 -44.29 -6.03 0.27
C ASN A 686 -43.86 -7.44 0.72
N VAL A 687 -44.80 -8.30 1.12
CA VAL A 687 -44.54 -9.67 1.53
C VAL A 687 -44.25 -10.55 0.31
N THR A 688 -43.09 -11.21 0.34
CA THR A 688 -42.67 -12.16 -0.68
C THR A 688 -42.77 -13.60 -0.21
N ARG A 689 -42.72 -13.88 1.11
CA ARG A 689 -42.73 -15.25 1.64
C ARG A 689 -43.64 -15.37 2.87
N VAL A 690 -44.57 -16.33 2.84
CA VAL A 690 -45.55 -16.60 3.91
C VAL A 690 -45.48 -18.07 4.30
N HIS A 691 -45.26 -18.34 5.59
CA HIS A 691 -45.22 -19.68 6.14
C HIS A 691 -46.35 -19.89 7.15
N LEU A 692 -47.40 -20.62 6.77
CA LEU A 692 -48.60 -20.91 7.56
C LEU A 692 -48.66 -22.38 8.04
N ASP A 693 -47.51 -23.06 8.07
CA ASP A 693 -47.43 -24.50 8.34
C ASP A 693 -47.93 -24.87 9.75
N GLY A 694 -48.62 -26.01 9.90
CA GLY A 694 -49.07 -26.46 11.22
C GLY A 694 -50.14 -25.56 11.84
N ASN A 695 -51.07 -25.04 11.03
CA ASN A 695 -52.24 -24.26 11.46
C ASN A 695 -53.54 -25.05 11.27
N THR A 696 -54.70 -24.43 11.49
CA THR A 696 -56.02 -25.09 11.45
C THR A 696 -56.86 -24.70 10.24
N LEU A 697 -56.23 -24.22 9.16
CA LEU A 697 -56.92 -23.72 7.97
C LEU A 697 -57.74 -24.83 7.29
N LYS A 698 -59.07 -24.65 7.23
CA LYS A 698 -60.00 -25.59 6.58
C LYS A 698 -60.28 -25.23 5.12
N ALA A 699 -60.19 -23.94 4.82
CA ALA A 699 -60.24 -23.35 3.49
C ALA A 699 -59.28 -22.16 3.47
N PHE A 700 -58.82 -21.75 2.28
CA PHE A 700 -57.91 -20.64 2.08
C PHE A 700 -58.54 -19.65 1.09
N ASP A 701 -59.41 -18.76 1.58
CA ASP A 701 -59.97 -17.69 0.76
C ASP A 701 -58.94 -16.57 0.58
N ALA A 702 -58.22 -16.63 -0.53
CA ALA A 702 -57.30 -15.59 -0.96
C ALA A 702 -57.85 -14.83 -2.15
N SER A 703 -59.04 -14.21 -1.99
CA SER A 703 -59.69 -13.33 -2.98
C SER A 703 -58.73 -12.38 -3.73
N ARG A 704 -57.66 -11.93 -3.07
CA ARG A 704 -56.42 -11.40 -3.68
C ARG A 704 -55.19 -11.82 -2.86
N LEU A 705 -54.09 -12.14 -3.55
CA LEU A 705 -52.78 -12.43 -2.96
C LEU A 705 -51.84 -11.21 -3.04
N PRO A 706 -50.77 -11.13 -2.23
CA PRO A 706 -49.71 -10.13 -2.40
C PRO A 706 -49.10 -10.22 -3.80
N ARG A 707 -48.97 -9.09 -4.49
CA ARG A 707 -48.44 -9.02 -5.88
C ARG A 707 -46.98 -9.50 -6.02
N ARG A 708 -46.25 -9.58 -4.90
CA ARG A 708 -44.83 -9.92 -4.83
C ARG A 708 -44.58 -11.30 -4.22
N LEU A 709 -45.61 -12.12 -4.03
CA LEU A 709 -45.50 -13.43 -3.40
C LEU A 709 -44.68 -14.41 -4.25
N GLU A 710 -43.55 -14.85 -3.69
CA GLU A 710 -42.63 -15.87 -4.22
C GLU A 710 -42.81 -17.23 -3.55
N TYR A 711 -43.23 -17.26 -2.28
CA TYR A 711 -43.39 -18.51 -1.54
C TYR A 711 -44.58 -18.49 -0.58
N LEU A 712 -45.41 -19.54 -0.64
CA LEU A 712 -46.51 -19.77 0.27
C LEU A 712 -46.51 -21.24 0.76
N SER A 713 -46.29 -21.41 2.04
CA SER A 713 -46.26 -22.72 2.71
C SER A 713 -47.55 -22.93 3.50
N LEU A 714 -48.30 -23.98 3.17
CA LEU A 714 -49.59 -24.37 3.77
C LEU A 714 -49.54 -25.79 4.36
N THR A 715 -48.35 -26.35 4.56
CA THR A 715 -48.14 -27.74 4.97
C THR A 715 -48.76 -28.04 6.35
N ASN A 716 -49.21 -29.26 6.59
CA ASN A 716 -49.81 -29.70 7.87
C ASN A 716 -50.99 -28.81 8.34
N ASN A 717 -51.92 -28.47 7.43
CA ASN A 717 -53.16 -27.77 7.74
C ASN A 717 -54.38 -28.71 7.63
N SER A 718 -55.60 -28.17 7.70
CA SER A 718 -56.87 -28.92 7.60
C SER A 718 -57.56 -28.79 6.23
N LEU A 719 -56.82 -28.44 5.17
CA LEU A 719 -57.37 -28.25 3.82
C LEU A 719 -57.84 -29.58 3.23
N ARG A 720 -59.04 -29.60 2.65
CA ARG A 720 -59.66 -30.82 2.08
C ARG A 720 -59.78 -30.82 0.56
N SER A 721 -59.85 -29.65 -0.07
CA SER A 721 -60.07 -29.52 -1.52
C SER A 721 -59.55 -28.18 -1.99
N MET A 722 -59.01 -28.15 -3.21
CA MET A 722 -58.53 -26.93 -3.86
C MET A 722 -59.59 -26.40 -4.83
N THR A 723 -59.99 -25.13 -4.72
CA THR A 723 -61.07 -24.59 -5.57
C THR A 723 -60.58 -24.20 -6.98
N PRO A 724 -61.44 -24.23 -8.01
CA PRO A 724 -61.08 -23.80 -9.37
C PRO A 724 -60.53 -22.39 -9.45
N GLU A 725 -61.05 -21.47 -8.62
CA GLU A 725 -60.67 -20.06 -8.56
C GLU A 725 -59.23 -19.93 -8.07
N LEU A 726 -58.87 -20.62 -6.98
CA LEU A 726 -57.51 -20.62 -6.44
C LEU A 726 -56.51 -21.28 -7.39
N MET A 727 -56.90 -22.39 -8.06
CA MET A 727 -56.07 -23.04 -9.08
C MET A 727 -55.81 -22.13 -10.28
N ALA A 728 -56.83 -21.38 -10.73
CA ALA A 728 -56.69 -20.38 -11.79
C ALA A 728 -55.87 -19.16 -11.33
N MET A 729 -56.00 -18.71 -10.08
CA MET A 729 -55.20 -17.62 -9.54
C MET A 729 -53.72 -17.97 -9.42
N PHE A 730 -53.38 -19.18 -8.94
CA PHE A 730 -51.99 -19.63 -8.91
C PHE A 730 -51.43 -19.87 -10.33
N ALA A 731 -52.20 -20.45 -11.26
CA ALA A 731 -51.77 -20.60 -12.66
C ALA A 731 -51.53 -19.26 -13.37
N ASN A 732 -52.26 -18.20 -12.99
CA ASN A 732 -52.08 -16.83 -13.50
C ASN A 732 -51.14 -15.96 -12.64
N SER A 733 -50.44 -16.53 -11.65
CA SER A 733 -49.54 -15.80 -10.76
C SER A 733 -48.13 -15.65 -11.36
N SER A 734 -47.16 -15.17 -10.57
CA SER A 734 -45.77 -15.09 -11.02
C SER A 734 -45.21 -16.48 -11.33
N ALA A 735 -44.46 -16.60 -12.43
CA ALA A 735 -43.68 -17.81 -12.73
C ALA A 735 -42.60 -18.13 -11.68
N THR A 736 -42.36 -17.24 -10.72
CA THR A 736 -41.48 -17.45 -9.55
C THR A 736 -42.21 -17.97 -8.30
N LEU A 737 -43.55 -18.04 -8.30
CA LEU A 737 -44.30 -18.53 -7.13
C LEU A 737 -44.00 -20.01 -6.88
N SER A 738 -43.73 -20.34 -5.63
CA SER A 738 -43.57 -21.69 -5.11
C SER A 738 -44.56 -21.96 -3.97
N LEU A 739 -45.08 -23.17 -3.91
CA LEU A 739 -46.12 -23.62 -2.97
C LEU A 739 -45.65 -24.85 -2.18
N SER A 740 -46.24 -25.07 -1.01
CA SER A 740 -46.13 -26.33 -0.26
C SER A 740 -47.48 -26.71 0.35
N LEU A 741 -47.94 -27.93 0.09
CA LEU A 741 -49.33 -28.40 0.25
C LEU A 741 -49.48 -29.76 0.96
N SER A 742 -48.37 -30.43 1.29
CA SER A 742 -48.34 -31.75 1.96
C SER A 742 -48.94 -31.74 3.37
N GLY A 743 -49.21 -32.92 3.92
CA GLY A 743 -49.75 -33.08 5.28
C GLY A 743 -51.17 -32.56 5.52
N ASN A 744 -51.86 -32.11 4.47
CA ASN A 744 -53.26 -31.71 4.52
C ASN A 744 -54.18 -32.92 4.21
N PRO A 745 -55.37 -33.02 4.82
CA PRO A 745 -56.31 -34.12 4.62
C PRO A 745 -57.10 -34.00 3.30
N TRP A 746 -56.41 -34.04 2.17
CA TRP A 746 -57.01 -33.91 0.84
C TRP A 746 -58.02 -35.03 0.53
N ILE A 747 -59.17 -34.65 -0.02
CA ILE A 747 -60.14 -35.58 -0.62
C ILE A 747 -59.54 -36.12 -1.93
N CYS A 748 -59.81 -37.39 -2.23
CA CYS A 748 -59.23 -38.12 -3.37
C CYS A 748 -60.28 -38.97 -4.09
N ASP A 749 -61.31 -38.29 -4.60
CA ASP A 749 -62.35 -38.87 -5.45
C ASP A 749 -62.44 -38.12 -6.79
N CYS A 750 -63.39 -38.50 -7.65
CA CYS A 750 -63.55 -37.85 -8.95
C CYS A 750 -63.90 -36.35 -8.87
N SER A 751 -64.49 -35.85 -7.77
CA SER A 751 -64.74 -34.40 -7.59
C SER A 751 -63.43 -33.60 -7.51
N THR A 752 -62.35 -34.25 -7.03
CA THR A 752 -61.00 -33.68 -6.92
C THR A 752 -60.09 -33.98 -8.12
N PHE A 753 -60.58 -34.68 -9.14
CA PHE A 753 -59.80 -34.98 -10.35
C PHE A 753 -59.21 -33.72 -11.04
N PRO A 754 -59.89 -32.56 -11.11
CA PRO A 754 -59.30 -31.32 -11.62
C PRO A 754 -58.06 -30.85 -10.84
N PHE A 755 -58.05 -31.03 -9.52
CA PHE A 755 -56.88 -30.70 -8.68
C PHE A 755 -55.71 -31.63 -8.96
N LYS A 756 -55.94 -32.94 -9.11
CA LYS A 756 -54.91 -33.91 -9.53
C LYS A 756 -54.30 -33.55 -10.89
N VAL A 757 -55.12 -33.16 -11.86
CA VAL A 757 -54.64 -32.69 -13.18
C VAL A 757 -53.84 -31.40 -13.04
N TRP A 758 -54.30 -30.45 -12.20
CA TRP A 758 -53.59 -29.21 -11.94
C TRP A 758 -52.22 -29.42 -11.27
N LEU A 759 -52.12 -30.31 -10.27
CA LEU A 759 -50.84 -30.68 -9.63
C LEU A 759 -49.83 -31.18 -10.66
N ARG A 760 -50.23 -32.11 -11.54
CA ARG A 760 -49.38 -32.63 -12.64
C ARG A 760 -48.99 -31.57 -13.67
N GLY A 761 -49.81 -30.54 -13.86
CA GLY A 761 -49.49 -29.40 -14.73
C GLY A 761 -48.48 -28.42 -14.14
N HIS A 762 -48.34 -28.38 -12.80
CA HIS A 762 -47.60 -27.34 -12.07
C HIS A 762 -46.51 -27.91 -11.15
N VAL A 763 -45.93 -29.07 -11.49
CA VAL A 763 -44.91 -29.77 -10.66
C VAL A 763 -43.79 -28.83 -10.19
N TYR A 764 -43.27 -27.97 -11.06
CA TYR A 764 -42.19 -27.02 -10.74
C TYR A 764 -42.58 -25.90 -9.75
N MET A 765 -43.89 -25.63 -9.58
CA MET A 765 -44.41 -24.68 -8.59
C MET A 765 -44.55 -25.32 -7.20
N ILE A 766 -44.59 -26.65 -7.08
CA ILE A 766 -45.01 -27.34 -5.84
C ILE A 766 -43.83 -28.09 -5.24
N LYS A 767 -43.23 -27.55 -4.18
CA LYS A 767 -41.96 -28.07 -3.62
C LYS A 767 -42.08 -29.47 -3.01
N ASP A 768 -43.25 -29.80 -2.47
CA ASP A 768 -43.56 -31.06 -1.79
C ASP A 768 -44.52 -31.95 -2.60
N TYR A 769 -44.48 -31.83 -3.94
CA TYR A 769 -45.37 -32.51 -4.89
C TYR A 769 -45.48 -34.03 -4.70
N LEU A 770 -44.41 -34.70 -4.23
CA LEU A 770 -44.40 -36.14 -3.97
C LEU A 770 -45.15 -36.50 -2.68
N ASP A 771 -45.12 -35.63 -1.67
CA ASP A 771 -45.61 -35.89 -0.31
C ASP A 771 -47.10 -35.48 -0.10
N ILE A 772 -47.79 -35.08 -1.18
CA ILE A 772 -49.22 -34.74 -1.15
C ILE A 772 -50.04 -36.03 -1.09
N ALA A 773 -50.49 -36.40 0.10
CA ALA A 773 -51.28 -37.59 0.38
C ALA A 773 -52.78 -37.33 0.57
N CYS A 774 -53.58 -38.37 0.39
CA CYS A 774 -55.02 -38.38 0.68
C CYS A 774 -55.28 -38.44 2.19
N GLY A 775 -56.27 -37.68 2.67
CA GLY A 775 -56.68 -37.65 4.08
C GLY A 775 -57.40 -38.91 4.57
N GLU A 776 -57.95 -39.69 3.65
CA GLU A 776 -58.57 -41.00 3.90
C GLU A 776 -57.81 -42.10 3.16
N LYS A 777 -57.80 -43.31 3.74
CA LYS A 777 -57.11 -44.46 3.17
C LYS A 777 -57.88 -45.05 2.00
N ILE A 778 -57.23 -45.18 0.86
CA ILE A 778 -57.83 -45.74 -0.36
C ILE A 778 -57.54 -47.24 -0.40
N SER A 779 -58.54 -48.05 -0.78
CA SER A 779 -58.32 -49.47 -1.05
C SER A 779 -57.69 -49.64 -2.43
N LEU A 780 -56.40 -49.93 -2.45
CA LEU A 780 -55.67 -50.35 -3.64
C LEU A 780 -55.34 -51.83 -3.49
N ASN A 781 -55.94 -52.66 -4.36
CA ASN A 781 -55.75 -54.12 -4.40
C ASN A 781 -55.87 -54.78 -3.01
N ASP A 782 -56.99 -54.53 -2.33
CA ASP A 782 -57.34 -55.03 -0.99
C ASP A 782 -56.37 -54.65 0.15
N THR A 783 -55.52 -53.63 -0.05
CA THR A 783 -54.68 -53.05 1.00
C THR A 783 -55.05 -51.58 1.29
N LEU A 784 -55.23 -51.27 2.58
CA LEU A 784 -55.62 -49.94 3.09
C LEU A 784 -54.39 -49.10 3.47
N ALA A 785 -53.78 -48.52 2.44
CA ALA A 785 -52.65 -47.59 2.56
C ALA A 785 -53.10 -46.12 2.65
N LEU A 786 -52.22 -45.25 3.14
CA LEU A 786 -52.22 -43.85 2.71
C LEU A 786 -51.61 -43.81 1.32
N SER A 787 -52.18 -43.03 0.41
CA SER A 787 -51.75 -42.96 -0.99
C SER A 787 -51.44 -41.52 -1.37
N TYR A 788 -50.31 -41.32 -2.04
CA TYR A 788 -49.96 -40.02 -2.61
C TYR A 788 -50.82 -39.75 -3.85
N ILE A 789 -51.36 -38.53 -3.97
CA ILE A 789 -52.34 -38.17 -5.00
C ILE A 789 -51.85 -38.53 -6.41
N ASN A 790 -50.55 -38.35 -6.64
CA ASN A 790 -49.92 -38.55 -7.94
C ASN A 790 -49.71 -40.03 -8.31
N GLU A 791 -49.60 -40.94 -7.32
CA GLU A 791 -49.36 -42.38 -7.54
C GLU A 791 -50.63 -43.17 -7.86
N ILE A 792 -51.80 -42.69 -7.42
CA ILE A 792 -53.08 -43.37 -7.65
C ILE A 792 -53.36 -43.41 -9.16
N PRO A 793 -53.68 -44.57 -9.78
CA PRO A 793 -54.02 -44.64 -11.19
C PRO A 793 -55.26 -43.81 -11.53
N ASP A 794 -55.30 -43.19 -12.72
CA ASP A 794 -56.40 -42.29 -13.09
C ASP A 794 -57.75 -43.02 -13.19
N SER A 795 -57.73 -44.29 -13.64
CA SER A 795 -58.90 -45.18 -13.66
C SER A 795 -59.46 -45.55 -12.28
N VAL A 796 -58.65 -45.40 -11.22
CA VAL A 796 -59.07 -45.61 -9.82
C VAL A 796 -59.52 -44.28 -9.19
N PHE A 797 -58.84 -43.18 -9.53
CA PHE A 797 -59.15 -41.83 -9.02
C PHE A 797 -60.45 -41.25 -9.62
N CYS A 798 -60.70 -41.50 -10.91
CA CYS A 798 -62.02 -41.33 -11.53
C CYS A 798 -62.25 -42.38 -12.64
N PRO A 799 -63.11 -43.39 -12.44
CA PRO A 799 -63.38 -44.40 -13.46
C PRO A 799 -64.14 -43.80 -14.65
N THR A 800 -63.53 -43.86 -15.84
CA THR A 800 -64.10 -43.30 -17.09
C THR A 800 -64.93 -44.34 -17.86
N ASP A 801 -66.13 -43.95 -18.31
CA ASP A 801 -67.04 -44.82 -19.07
C ASP A 801 -66.48 -45.21 -20.46
N TYR A 802 -66.48 -46.50 -20.76
CA TYR A 802 -65.59 -47.13 -21.75
C TYR A 802 -66.21 -47.25 -23.16
N SER A 803 -67.12 -46.33 -23.51
CA SER A 803 -67.94 -46.42 -24.74
C SER A 803 -67.35 -45.66 -25.96
N ALA A 804 -66.53 -44.63 -25.75
CA ALA A 804 -66.15 -43.69 -26.81
C ALA A 804 -65.03 -44.17 -27.77
N GLN A 805 -64.05 -44.94 -27.30
CA GLN A 805 -62.78 -45.11 -28.02
C GLN A 805 -62.81 -46.04 -29.24
N LYS A 806 -63.86 -46.87 -29.41
CA LYS A 806 -63.91 -47.88 -30.48
C LYS A 806 -64.07 -47.33 -31.92
N LYS A 807 -64.23 -46.00 -32.10
CA LYS A 807 -64.44 -45.38 -33.42
C LYS A 807 -63.21 -44.68 -34.03
N GLN A 808 -62.16 -44.39 -33.27
CA GLN A 808 -61.01 -43.62 -33.80
C GLN A 808 -59.91 -44.49 -34.44
N LEU A 809 -59.70 -45.73 -33.96
CA LEU A 809 -58.59 -46.58 -34.40
C LEU A 809 -58.64 -46.97 -35.90
N ALA A 810 -59.84 -47.01 -36.50
CA ALA A 810 -60.04 -47.35 -37.91
C ALA A 810 -59.77 -46.20 -38.89
N ALA A 811 -59.71 -44.94 -38.43
CA ALA A 811 -59.44 -43.79 -39.30
C ALA A 811 -57.94 -43.60 -39.58
N VAL A 812 -57.10 -43.84 -38.57
CA VAL A 812 -55.65 -43.60 -38.63
C VAL A 812 -54.97 -44.53 -39.65
N SER A 813 -55.36 -45.80 -39.72
CA SER A 813 -54.77 -46.80 -40.61
C SER A 813 -54.94 -46.46 -42.10
N VAL A 814 -56.08 -45.89 -42.49
CA VAL A 814 -56.36 -45.46 -43.87
C VAL A 814 -55.48 -44.26 -44.27
N ILE A 815 -55.30 -43.32 -43.35
CA ILE A 815 -54.48 -42.11 -43.56
C ILE A 815 -53.00 -42.48 -43.76
N CYS A 816 -52.46 -43.40 -42.96
CA CYS A 816 -51.07 -43.86 -43.10
C CYS A 816 -50.79 -44.52 -44.46
N VAL A 817 -51.73 -45.32 -44.99
CA VAL A 817 -51.58 -45.96 -46.32
C VAL A 817 -51.63 -44.93 -47.45
N LEU A 818 -52.55 -43.95 -47.38
CA LEU A 818 -52.62 -42.87 -48.36
C LEU A 818 -51.35 -42.00 -48.38
N LEU A 819 -50.78 -41.69 -47.21
CA LEU A 819 -49.53 -40.95 -47.11
C LEU A 819 -48.33 -41.72 -47.69
N ALA A 820 -48.25 -43.04 -47.47
CA ALA A 820 -47.20 -43.87 -48.03
C ALA A 820 -47.24 -43.90 -49.59
N VAL A 821 -48.43 -44.03 -50.18
CA VAL A 821 -48.61 -44.00 -51.64
C VAL A 821 -48.28 -42.61 -52.22
N LEU A 822 -48.71 -41.54 -51.55
CA LEU A 822 -48.40 -40.16 -51.94
C LEU A 822 -46.88 -39.92 -51.98
N LEU A 823 -46.15 -40.40 -50.98
CA LEU A 823 -44.70 -40.22 -50.84
C LEU A 823 -43.93 -40.92 -51.99
N VAL A 824 -44.37 -42.11 -52.40
CA VAL A 824 -43.80 -42.83 -53.57
C VAL A 824 -44.07 -42.07 -54.88
N VAL A 825 -45.29 -41.53 -55.08
CA VAL A 825 -45.63 -40.75 -56.27
C VAL A 825 -44.81 -39.45 -56.33
N VAL A 826 -44.62 -38.77 -55.20
CA VAL A 826 -43.78 -37.56 -55.10
C VAL A 826 -42.32 -37.87 -55.44
N LEU A 827 -41.74 -38.98 -54.95
CA LEU A 827 -40.38 -39.42 -55.29
C LEU A 827 -40.19 -39.66 -56.79
N ILE A 828 -41.17 -40.28 -57.46
CA ILE A 828 -41.14 -40.56 -58.91
C ILE A 828 -41.21 -39.25 -59.72
N LEU A 829 -42.09 -38.31 -59.33
CA LEU A 829 -42.20 -37.00 -60.00
C LEU A 829 -40.96 -36.14 -59.79
N TYR A 830 -40.38 -36.16 -58.58
CA TYR A 830 -39.14 -35.47 -58.24
C TYR A 830 -37.96 -35.94 -59.09
N TYR A 831 -37.78 -37.26 -59.24
CA TYR A 831 -36.71 -37.80 -60.07
C TYR A 831 -36.86 -37.47 -61.57
N ARG A 832 -38.09 -37.39 -62.09
CA ARG A 832 -38.33 -37.16 -63.52
C ARG A 832 -38.15 -35.71 -63.95
N ASN A 833 -38.49 -34.74 -63.09
CA ASN A 833 -38.51 -33.31 -63.44
C ASN A 833 -37.40 -32.49 -62.72
N ARG A 834 -36.32 -33.15 -62.30
CA ARG A 834 -35.27 -32.60 -61.42
C ARG A 834 -34.70 -31.24 -61.84
N GLN A 835 -34.46 -31.00 -63.13
CA GLN A 835 -33.83 -29.76 -63.61
C GLN A 835 -34.77 -28.54 -63.56
N THR A 836 -36.04 -28.69 -63.96
CA THR A 836 -36.99 -27.56 -64.03
C THR A 836 -37.51 -27.13 -62.67
N ILE A 837 -37.63 -28.05 -61.71
CA ILE A 837 -38.06 -27.73 -60.35
C ILE A 837 -36.99 -26.91 -59.61
N ILE A 838 -35.70 -27.25 -59.76
CA ILE A 838 -34.59 -26.51 -59.16
C ILE A 838 -34.59 -25.05 -59.63
N ALA A 839 -34.73 -24.81 -60.94
CA ALA A 839 -34.74 -23.46 -61.50
C ALA A 839 -35.91 -22.59 -60.99
N TYR A 840 -37.10 -23.17 -60.79
CA TYR A 840 -38.27 -22.45 -60.30
C TYR A 840 -38.16 -22.07 -58.81
N VAL A 841 -37.68 -23.00 -57.97
CA VAL A 841 -37.53 -22.76 -56.52
C VAL A 841 -36.44 -21.72 -56.23
N TYR A 842 -35.34 -21.73 -56.98
CA TYR A 842 -34.20 -20.81 -56.80
C TYR A 842 -34.57 -19.33 -57.02
N ILE A 843 -35.66 -19.05 -57.76
CA ILE A 843 -36.11 -17.69 -58.08
C ILE A 843 -37.14 -17.16 -57.06
N HIS A 844 -37.98 -18.02 -56.47
CA HIS A 844 -39.13 -17.57 -55.68
C HIS A 844 -39.08 -17.83 -54.15
N PHE A 845 -38.22 -18.73 -53.65
CA PHE A 845 -38.23 -19.12 -52.21
C PHE A 845 -36.84 -19.12 -51.55
N TYR A 846 -36.04 -18.10 -51.83
CA TYR A 846 -34.65 -17.94 -51.35
C TYR A 846 -34.49 -18.05 -49.82
N ASN A 847 -35.41 -17.49 -49.03
CA ASN A 847 -35.25 -17.33 -47.56
C ASN A 847 -35.54 -18.59 -46.71
N VAL A 848 -35.89 -19.75 -47.30
CA VAL A 848 -36.41 -20.91 -46.53
C VAL A 848 -35.41 -22.09 -46.44
N PHE A 849 -34.38 -22.14 -47.30
CA PHE A 849 -33.52 -23.32 -47.46
C PHE A 849 -32.10 -23.22 -46.86
N ILE A 850 -31.93 -22.44 -45.79
CA ILE A 850 -30.64 -22.32 -45.07
C ILE A 850 -30.32 -23.57 -44.21
N CYS A 851 -31.30 -24.40 -43.85
CA CYS A 851 -31.11 -25.52 -42.92
C CYS A 851 -30.79 -26.90 -43.56
N VAL A 852 -30.27 -26.96 -44.79
CA VAL A 852 -29.95 -28.23 -45.50
C VAL A 852 -28.46 -28.39 -45.85
N PHE A 853 -27.68 -27.32 -45.73
CA PHE A 853 -26.23 -27.39 -45.50
C PHE A 853 -25.97 -26.50 -44.29
N SER A 854 -25.39 -27.04 -43.21
CA SER A 854 -25.00 -26.17 -42.10
C SER A 854 -23.67 -25.50 -42.45
N GLU A 855 -23.46 -24.28 -41.95
CA GLU A 855 -22.15 -23.63 -42.06
C GLU A 855 -21.06 -24.42 -41.30
N GLU A 856 -21.47 -25.21 -40.30
CA GLU A 856 -20.60 -26.11 -39.53
C GLU A 856 -20.02 -27.25 -40.41
N ASP A 857 -20.73 -27.71 -41.45
CA ASP A 857 -20.26 -28.74 -42.40
C ASP A 857 -19.21 -28.23 -43.41
N LEU A 858 -19.12 -26.91 -43.62
CA LEU A 858 -18.18 -26.26 -44.56
C LEU A 858 -16.91 -25.72 -43.88
N ASP A 859 -16.84 -25.80 -42.55
CA ASP A 859 -15.79 -25.22 -41.72
C ASP A 859 -15.21 -26.22 -40.70
N GLU A 860 -15.52 -27.53 -40.81
CA GLU A 860 -15.06 -28.61 -39.92
C GLU A 860 -13.52 -28.70 -39.86
N ASP A 861 -12.84 -28.52 -41.00
CA ASP A 861 -11.39 -28.65 -41.15
C ASP A 861 -10.60 -27.33 -41.01
N LYS A 862 -11.27 -26.22 -40.70
CA LYS A 862 -10.63 -24.90 -40.54
C LYS A 862 -10.02 -24.66 -39.17
N THR A 863 -8.86 -24.02 -39.15
CA THR A 863 -7.99 -23.95 -37.96
C THR A 863 -8.06 -22.63 -37.17
N TYR A 864 -8.77 -21.61 -37.67
CA TYR A 864 -9.00 -20.33 -37.00
C TYR A 864 -10.46 -19.89 -37.12
N ASP A 865 -10.99 -19.23 -36.08
CA ASP A 865 -12.36 -18.71 -36.09
C ASP A 865 -12.45 -17.42 -36.95
N ALA A 866 -11.40 -16.59 -36.98
CA ALA A 866 -11.28 -15.49 -37.94
C ALA A 866 -9.83 -15.11 -38.27
N PHE A 867 -9.56 -14.70 -39.51
CA PHE A 867 -8.34 -13.98 -39.92
C PHE A 867 -8.59 -12.46 -39.85
N VAL A 868 -7.62 -11.68 -39.35
CA VAL A 868 -7.69 -10.21 -39.34
C VAL A 868 -6.70 -9.63 -40.35
N SER A 869 -7.23 -8.91 -41.34
CA SER A 869 -6.49 -8.18 -42.36
C SER A 869 -6.62 -6.67 -42.08
N TYR A 870 -5.47 -6.00 -41.99
CA TYR A 870 -5.32 -4.62 -41.52
C TYR A 870 -4.01 -4.01 -42.05
N SER A 871 -3.92 -2.67 -42.07
CA SER A 871 -2.66 -1.99 -42.40
C SER A 871 -1.71 -2.01 -41.21
N SER A 872 -0.39 -1.95 -41.42
CA SER A 872 0.57 -1.80 -40.31
C SER A 872 0.33 -0.54 -39.45
N ALA A 873 -0.36 0.47 -40.00
CA ALA A 873 -0.84 1.65 -39.28
C ALA A 873 -2.04 1.37 -38.35
N ASP A 874 -2.83 0.33 -38.61
CA ASP A 874 -4.04 -0.06 -37.87
C ASP A 874 -3.81 -1.14 -36.80
N ARG A 875 -2.53 -1.39 -36.46
CA ARG A 875 -2.10 -2.39 -35.48
C ARG A 875 -2.78 -2.22 -34.11
N ASP A 876 -3.10 -1.01 -33.70
CA ASP A 876 -3.80 -0.72 -32.44
C ASP A 876 -5.20 -1.34 -32.40
N ILE A 877 -5.94 -1.27 -33.52
CA ILE A 877 -7.25 -1.93 -33.66
C ILE A 877 -7.08 -3.45 -33.67
N ALA A 878 -6.13 -3.99 -34.43
CA ALA A 878 -5.90 -5.44 -34.50
C ALA A 878 -5.55 -6.05 -33.13
N MET A 879 -4.72 -5.36 -32.33
CA MET A 879 -4.36 -5.80 -30.97
C MET A 879 -5.53 -5.65 -29.98
N ALA A 880 -6.39 -4.63 -30.14
CA ALA A 880 -7.61 -4.49 -29.35
C ALA A 880 -8.65 -5.58 -29.67
N LEU A 881 -8.80 -5.96 -30.94
CA LEU A 881 -9.63 -7.08 -31.38
C LEU A 881 -9.13 -8.40 -30.75
N LEU A 882 -7.83 -8.65 -30.79
CA LEU A 882 -7.20 -9.84 -30.23
C LEU A 882 -7.40 -9.93 -28.71
N ASN A 883 -7.08 -8.85 -27.97
CA ASN A 883 -7.26 -8.80 -26.52
C ASN A 883 -8.72 -8.99 -26.07
N SER A 884 -9.70 -8.58 -26.89
CA SER A 884 -11.12 -8.74 -26.59
C SER A 884 -11.65 -10.15 -26.92
N LEU A 885 -11.27 -10.70 -28.08
CA LEU A 885 -11.84 -11.94 -28.63
C LEU A 885 -11.08 -13.23 -28.26
N GLU A 886 -9.80 -13.15 -27.87
CA GLU A 886 -9.05 -14.32 -27.35
C GLU A 886 -9.09 -14.41 -25.81
N SER A 887 -9.90 -13.58 -25.16
CA SER A 887 -9.99 -13.47 -23.69
C SER A 887 -10.73 -14.65 -23.02
N ASN A 888 -10.58 -14.78 -21.70
CA ASN A 888 -10.80 -16.05 -21.01
C ASN A 888 -12.28 -16.53 -20.94
N GLU A 889 -13.25 -15.65 -21.17
CA GLU A 889 -14.69 -15.97 -21.08
C GLU A 889 -15.27 -16.57 -22.38
N GLU A 890 -14.79 -16.16 -23.56
CA GLU A 890 -15.24 -16.67 -24.86
C GLU A 890 -14.04 -16.81 -25.82
N LYS A 891 -13.54 -18.04 -25.97
CA LYS A 891 -12.26 -18.31 -26.65
C LYS A 891 -12.41 -18.49 -28.16
N PHE A 892 -12.52 -17.38 -28.88
CA PHE A 892 -12.23 -17.37 -30.32
C PHE A 892 -10.70 -17.45 -30.53
N LYS A 893 -10.27 -18.09 -31.62
CA LYS A 893 -8.87 -18.18 -32.04
C LYS A 893 -8.67 -17.39 -33.33
N LEU A 894 -7.91 -16.31 -33.28
CA LEU A 894 -7.65 -15.44 -34.42
C LEU A 894 -6.35 -15.81 -35.16
N CYS A 895 -6.28 -15.44 -36.44
CA CYS A 895 -5.05 -15.42 -37.23
C CYS A 895 -4.67 -13.96 -37.52
N ILE A 896 -3.42 -13.57 -37.23
CA ILE A 896 -2.87 -12.26 -37.61
C ILE A 896 -1.50 -12.41 -38.29
N HIS A 897 -1.23 -11.57 -39.29
CA HIS A 897 -0.02 -11.68 -40.14
C HIS A 897 1.30 -11.54 -39.39
N GLU A 898 1.34 -10.85 -38.24
CA GLU A 898 2.55 -10.70 -37.42
C GLU A 898 2.88 -11.93 -36.55
N ARG A 899 1.89 -12.79 -36.27
CA ARG A 899 2.00 -13.91 -35.33
C ARG A 899 1.99 -15.26 -36.02
N ASP A 900 1.11 -15.42 -37.01
CA ASP A 900 0.64 -16.71 -37.49
C ASP A 900 1.10 -17.05 -38.93
N TRP A 901 1.80 -16.13 -39.61
CA TRP A 901 2.37 -16.37 -40.96
C TRP A 901 3.67 -17.18 -40.89
N LEU A 902 3.86 -18.11 -41.83
CA LEU A 902 4.98 -19.04 -41.83
C LEU A 902 6.22 -18.45 -42.53
N PRO A 903 7.38 -18.32 -41.85
CA PRO A 903 8.62 -17.90 -42.48
C PRO A 903 9.06 -18.86 -43.60
N GLY A 904 9.53 -18.30 -44.71
CA GLY A 904 9.99 -19.07 -45.88
C GLY A 904 8.92 -19.34 -46.95
N TYR A 905 7.65 -18.99 -46.71
CA TYR A 905 6.59 -19.00 -47.71
C TYR A 905 6.33 -17.60 -48.29
N ASN A 906 5.85 -17.53 -49.54
CA ASN A 906 5.53 -16.28 -50.22
C ASN A 906 4.38 -15.55 -49.51
N ILE A 907 4.34 -14.21 -49.57
CA ILE A 907 3.26 -13.39 -48.98
C ILE A 907 1.91 -13.78 -49.60
N SER A 908 1.85 -13.95 -50.92
CA SER A 908 0.69 -14.49 -51.66
C SER A 908 0.16 -15.79 -51.06
N TRP A 909 1.07 -16.71 -50.71
CA TRP A 909 0.75 -18.02 -50.16
C TRP A 909 0.22 -17.90 -48.73
N ASN A 910 0.87 -17.07 -47.89
CA ASN A 910 0.44 -16.83 -46.51
C ASN A 910 -0.93 -16.13 -46.44
N ILE A 911 -1.25 -15.20 -47.35
CA ILE A 911 -2.57 -14.54 -47.43
C ILE A 911 -3.66 -15.56 -47.79
N VAL A 912 -3.50 -16.30 -48.91
CA VAL A 912 -4.49 -17.32 -49.34
C VAL A 912 -4.66 -18.40 -48.27
N ASN A 913 -3.56 -18.86 -47.66
CA ASN A 913 -3.59 -19.84 -46.59
C ASN A 913 -4.31 -19.30 -45.33
N SER A 914 -4.14 -18.02 -44.97
CA SER A 914 -4.82 -17.41 -43.81
C SER A 914 -6.32 -17.27 -44.03
N VAL A 915 -6.74 -16.86 -45.22
CA VAL A 915 -8.16 -16.76 -45.61
C VAL A 915 -8.82 -18.14 -45.65
N GLN A 916 -8.19 -19.13 -46.31
CA GLN A 916 -8.77 -20.47 -46.48
C GLN A 916 -8.89 -21.24 -45.16
N ASN A 917 -7.93 -21.10 -44.25
CA ASN A 917 -7.97 -21.76 -42.93
C ASN A 917 -8.87 -21.06 -41.89
N SER A 918 -9.58 -19.99 -42.26
CA SER A 918 -10.40 -19.19 -41.33
C SER A 918 -11.89 -19.23 -41.66
N ARG A 919 -12.73 -19.28 -40.61
CA ARG A 919 -14.20 -19.29 -40.74
C ARG A 919 -14.79 -17.93 -41.14
N ARG A 920 -14.14 -16.85 -40.69
CA ARG A 920 -14.39 -15.45 -41.09
C ARG A 920 -13.09 -14.76 -41.52
N THR A 921 -13.22 -13.67 -42.28
CA THR A 921 -12.15 -12.67 -42.45
C THR A 921 -12.67 -11.30 -42.01
N ILE A 922 -11.95 -10.68 -41.09
CA ILE A 922 -12.20 -9.33 -40.59
C ILE A 922 -11.31 -8.37 -41.38
N LEU A 923 -11.92 -7.40 -42.07
CA LEU A 923 -11.23 -6.36 -42.85
C LEU A 923 -11.30 -5.03 -42.09
N VAL A 924 -10.16 -4.49 -41.67
CA VAL A 924 -10.06 -3.16 -41.03
C VAL A 924 -9.83 -2.09 -42.10
N VAL A 925 -10.93 -1.54 -42.61
CA VAL A 925 -10.94 -0.54 -43.69
C VAL A 925 -10.73 0.86 -43.11
N SER A 926 -9.48 1.30 -43.12
CA SER A 926 -9.05 2.68 -42.86
C SER A 926 -8.59 3.35 -44.17
N LYS A 927 -8.23 4.64 -44.11
CA LYS A 927 -7.54 5.31 -45.22
C LYS A 927 -6.19 4.63 -45.52
N ASP A 928 -5.39 4.38 -44.50
CA ASP A 928 -4.05 3.79 -44.57
C ASP A 928 -4.05 2.30 -44.96
N PHE A 929 -5.21 1.64 -44.89
CA PHE A 929 -5.44 0.32 -45.48
C PHE A 929 -5.73 0.43 -46.98
N LEU A 930 -6.55 1.38 -47.42
CA LEU A 930 -6.82 1.61 -48.86
C LEU A 930 -5.58 2.07 -49.65
N GLU A 931 -4.64 2.75 -49.00
CA GLU A 931 -3.35 3.15 -49.57
C GLU A 931 -2.27 2.05 -49.48
N SER A 932 -2.58 0.86 -48.93
CA SER A 932 -1.62 -0.26 -48.78
C SER A 932 -1.38 -1.01 -50.10
N VAL A 933 -0.11 -1.29 -50.41
CA VAL A 933 0.30 -2.08 -51.59
C VAL A 933 -0.28 -3.51 -51.59
N TRP A 934 -0.58 -4.06 -50.41
CA TRP A 934 -1.16 -5.41 -50.25
C TRP A 934 -2.69 -5.42 -50.18
N PHE A 935 -3.34 -4.25 -50.11
CA PHE A 935 -4.79 -4.10 -49.96
C PHE A 935 -5.57 -4.92 -50.98
N GLN A 936 -5.30 -4.72 -52.27
CA GLN A 936 -6.03 -5.38 -53.35
C GLN A 936 -5.91 -6.90 -53.27
N VAL A 937 -4.73 -7.41 -52.89
CA VAL A 937 -4.47 -8.84 -52.75
C VAL A 937 -5.28 -9.43 -51.59
N GLU A 938 -5.22 -8.84 -50.40
CA GLU A 938 -5.94 -9.35 -49.22
C GLU A 938 -7.46 -9.21 -49.38
N PHE A 939 -7.92 -8.05 -49.86
CA PHE A 939 -9.33 -7.77 -50.11
C PHE A 939 -9.92 -8.68 -51.19
N HIS A 940 -9.31 -8.74 -52.39
CA HIS A 940 -9.86 -9.56 -53.47
C HIS A 940 -9.75 -11.06 -53.17
N THR A 941 -8.72 -11.54 -52.46
CA THR A 941 -8.64 -12.95 -52.03
C THR A 941 -9.82 -13.31 -51.11
N ALA A 942 -10.10 -12.49 -50.09
CA ALA A 942 -11.19 -12.75 -49.16
C ALA A 942 -12.58 -12.55 -49.80
N TYR A 943 -12.71 -11.60 -50.73
CA TYR A 943 -13.93 -11.36 -51.52
C TYR A 943 -14.23 -12.49 -52.51
N TYR A 944 -13.21 -13.02 -53.21
CA TYR A 944 -13.41 -14.17 -54.09
C TYR A 944 -13.69 -15.47 -53.32
N GLN A 945 -13.06 -15.71 -52.17
CA GLN A 945 -13.41 -16.87 -51.32
C GLN A 945 -14.88 -16.82 -50.86
N MET A 946 -15.37 -15.65 -50.47
CA MET A 946 -16.79 -15.44 -50.12
C MET A 946 -17.74 -15.73 -51.30
N LEU A 947 -17.35 -15.37 -52.53
CA LEU A 947 -18.14 -15.66 -53.75
C LEU A 947 -18.07 -17.13 -54.18
N GLU A 948 -16.93 -17.80 -53.97
CA GLU A 948 -16.72 -19.22 -54.25
C GLU A 948 -17.53 -20.10 -53.28
N ASP A 949 -17.40 -19.84 -51.98
CA ASP A 949 -18.13 -20.55 -50.92
C ASP A 949 -19.63 -20.22 -50.89
N ARG A 950 -20.04 -19.07 -51.47
CA ARG A 950 -21.42 -18.52 -51.45
C ARG A 950 -21.98 -18.23 -50.06
N VAL A 951 -21.11 -18.08 -49.07
CA VAL A 951 -21.42 -17.83 -47.65
C VAL A 951 -20.81 -16.51 -47.23
N ASP A 952 -21.50 -15.76 -46.36
CA ASP A 952 -20.98 -14.47 -45.89
C ASP A 952 -19.88 -14.64 -44.83
N ARG A 953 -18.63 -14.57 -45.30
CA ARG A 953 -17.43 -14.65 -44.45
C ARG A 953 -16.79 -13.31 -44.14
N LEU A 954 -17.28 -12.20 -44.67
CA LEU A 954 -16.61 -10.89 -44.58
C LEU A 954 -17.22 -9.98 -43.51
N ILE A 955 -16.46 -9.76 -42.43
CA ILE A 955 -16.77 -8.77 -41.41
C ILE A 955 -15.98 -7.48 -41.74
N VAL A 956 -16.67 -6.39 -42.04
CA VAL A 956 -16.03 -5.11 -42.37
C VAL A 956 -16.09 -4.17 -41.16
N ILE A 957 -14.92 -3.68 -40.73
CA ILE A 957 -14.77 -2.66 -39.69
C ILE A 957 -14.22 -1.40 -40.37
N VAL A 958 -14.92 -0.26 -40.25
CA VAL A 958 -14.49 1.01 -40.82
C VAL A 958 -13.86 1.90 -39.76
N ARG A 959 -12.69 2.47 -40.06
CA ARG A 959 -11.97 3.44 -39.23
C ARG A 959 -11.93 4.82 -39.90
N GLY A 960 -12.53 5.81 -39.26
CA GLY A 960 -12.51 7.19 -39.71
C GLY A 960 -13.41 7.46 -40.93
N GLU A 961 -13.19 8.59 -41.59
CA GLU A 961 -13.89 8.96 -42.82
C GLU A 961 -13.19 8.36 -44.04
N LEU A 962 -13.91 7.57 -44.84
CA LEU A 962 -13.39 6.97 -46.07
C LEU A 962 -13.44 7.95 -47.25
N PRO A 963 -12.58 7.78 -48.27
CA PRO A 963 -12.65 8.55 -49.52
C PRO A 963 -14.03 8.53 -50.19
N PRO A 964 -14.36 9.55 -51.01
CA PRO A 964 -15.63 9.61 -51.74
C PRO A 964 -15.92 8.32 -52.52
N LYS A 965 -17.19 7.87 -52.51
CA LYS A 965 -17.55 6.54 -53.07
C LYS A 965 -17.30 6.42 -54.58
N GLU A 966 -17.01 7.51 -55.29
CA GLU A 966 -16.58 7.54 -56.69
C GLU A 966 -15.14 7.06 -56.87
N THR A 967 -14.30 7.17 -55.83
CA THR A 967 -12.85 6.89 -55.86
C THR A 967 -12.47 5.50 -55.32
N LEU A 968 -13.44 4.77 -54.77
CA LEU A 968 -13.23 3.42 -54.23
C LEU A 968 -13.28 2.35 -55.33
N ASP A 969 -12.55 1.25 -55.12
CA ASP A 969 -12.60 0.03 -55.94
C ASP A 969 -14.05 -0.46 -56.13
N LYS A 970 -14.38 -1.01 -57.31
CA LYS A 970 -15.79 -1.28 -57.67
C LYS A 970 -16.41 -2.35 -56.77
N GLU A 971 -15.64 -3.38 -56.47
CA GLU A 971 -15.99 -4.51 -55.62
C GLU A 971 -16.11 -4.05 -54.15
N LEU A 972 -15.19 -3.19 -53.67
CA LEU A 972 -15.30 -2.58 -52.34
C LEU A 972 -16.51 -1.63 -52.22
N LYS A 973 -16.76 -0.80 -53.25
CA LYS A 973 -17.92 0.09 -53.33
C LYS A 973 -19.21 -0.72 -53.27
N PHE A 974 -19.28 -1.83 -53.99
CA PHE A 974 -20.41 -2.76 -53.92
C PHE A 974 -20.58 -3.32 -52.50
N LEU A 975 -19.51 -3.82 -51.87
CA LEU A 975 -19.56 -4.33 -50.49
C LEU A 975 -20.06 -3.26 -49.48
N LEU A 976 -19.49 -2.05 -49.51
CA LEU A 976 -19.86 -0.90 -48.67
C LEU A 976 -21.20 -0.22 -49.05
N THR A 977 -21.96 -0.80 -49.98
CA THR A 977 -23.35 -0.40 -50.28
C THR A 977 -24.36 -1.53 -50.11
N THR A 978 -23.91 -2.79 -50.05
CA THR A 978 -24.78 -3.97 -49.93
C THR A 978 -24.74 -4.62 -48.55
N LYS A 979 -23.69 -4.38 -47.75
CA LYS A 979 -23.54 -4.94 -46.41
C LYS A 979 -23.49 -3.89 -45.31
N THR A 980 -23.98 -4.27 -44.14
CA THR A 980 -23.70 -3.59 -42.87
C THR A 980 -22.24 -3.81 -42.48
N TYR A 981 -21.52 -2.71 -42.26
CA TYR A 981 -20.19 -2.67 -41.66
C TYR A 981 -20.29 -2.10 -40.24
N LEU A 982 -19.31 -2.42 -39.39
CA LEU A 982 -19.18 -1.88 -38.04
C LEU A 982 -18.30 -0.62 -38.06
N ILE A 983 -18.66 0.41 -37.31
CA ILE A 983 -17.85 1.63 -37.18
C ILE A 983 -17.02 1.54 -35.91
N TRP A 984 -15.70 1.67 -36.02
CA TRP A 984 -14.81 1.57 -34.85
C TRP A 984 -15.15 2.65 -33.80
N GLY A 985 -15.46 2.21 -32.58
CA GLY A 985 -15.86 3.09 -31.47
C GLY A 985 -17.36 3.42 -31.37
N GLU A 986 -18.23 2.79 -32.17
CA GLU A 986 -19.67 3.01 -32.06
C GLU A 986 -20.31 2.40 -30.80
N ARG A 987 -21.52 2.86 -30.45
CA ARG A 987 -22.30 2.28 -29.35
C ARG A 987 -22.72 0.85 -29.71
N TRP A 988 -22.42 -0.09 -28.80
CA TRP A 988 -22.59 -1.54 -28.97
C TRP A 988 -21.68 -2.19 -30.03
N PHE A 989 -20.54 -1.58 -30.37
CA PHE A 989 -19.57 -2.15 -31.32
C PHE A 989 -19.18 -3.61 -31.00
N TRP A 990 -18.84 -3.89 -29.74
CA TRP A 990 -18.33 -5.20 -29.32
C TRP A 990 -19.42 -6.28 -29.34
N GLU A 991 -20.63 -5.93 -28.92
CA GLU A 991 -21.79 -6.80 -28.92
C GLU A 991 -22.20 -7.17 -30.35
N LYS A 992 -22.20 -6.20 -31.28
CA LYS A 992 -22.40 -6.46 -32.72
C LYS A 992 -21.28 -7.30 -33.33
N LEU A 993 -20.03 -7.06 -32.95
CA LEU A 993 -18.88 -7.82 -33.44
C LEU A 993 -18.95 -9.28 -32.97
N LYS A 994 -19.22 -9.52 -31.68
CA LYS A 994 -19.45 -10.87 -31.14
C LYS A 994 -20.61 -11.57 -31.85
N TYR A 995 -21.71 -10.87 -32.11
CA TYR A 995 -22.84 -11.41 -32.89
C TYR A 995 -22.44 -11.83 -34.33
N ALA A 996 -21.44 -11.17 -34.94
CA ALA A 996 -20.93 -11.52 -36.28
C ALA A 996 -19.89 -12.66 -36.30
N MET A 997 -19.33 -13.04 -35.15
CA MET A 997 -18.34 -14.13 -35.02
C MET A 997 -19.00 -15.52 -35.09
N PRO A 998 -18.27 -16.59 -35.46
CA PRO A 998 -18.84 -17.93 -35.60
C PRO A 998 -19.11 -18.57 -34.22
N HIS A 999 -20.38 -18.68 -33.84
CA HIS A 999 -20.79 -19.23 -32.55
C HIS A 999 -20.66 -20.76 -32.54
N ARG A 1000 -19.90 -21.33 -31.59
CA ARG A 1000 -19.71 -22.78 -31.48
C ARG A 1000 -20.80 -23.46 -30.64
N LYS A 1001 -21.41 -24.52 -31.17
CA LYS A 1001 -22.04 -25.56 -30.34
C LYS A 1001 -20.95 -26.43 -29.72
N GLN A 1002 -21.15 -26.88 -28.48
CA GLN A 1002 -20.15 -27.70 -27.79
C GLN A 1002 -20.20 -29.16 -28.28
N VAL A 1003 -19.16 -29.59 -28.99
CA VAL A 1003 -18.91 -30.99 -29.37
C VAL A 1003 -17.45 -31.33 -29.02
N PRO A 1004 -17.14 -32.50 -28.42
CA PRO A 1004 -15.77 -32.84 -28.05
C PRO A 1004 -14.86 -33.06 -29.28
N PRO A 1005 -13.58 -32.63 -29.25
CA PRO A 1005 -12.68 -32.80 -30.39
C PRO A 1005 -12.27 -34.27 -30.57
N THR A 1006 -12.60 -34.87 -31.72
CA THR A 1006 -12.06 -36.18 -32.10
C THR A 1006 -10.64 -36.03 -32.64
N ASN A 1007 -9.67 -36.69 -31.99
CA ASN A 1007 -8.27 -36.66 -32.41
C ASN A 1007 -8.05 -37.26 -33.81
N LYS A 1008 -7.90 -36.41 -34.83
CA LYS A 1008 -7.32 -36.75 -36.13
C LYS A 1008 -6.23 -35.74 -36.49
N LEU A 1009 -4.98 -36.19 -36.58
CA LEU A 1009 -3.92 -35.38 -37.21
C LEU A 1009 -4.17 -35.34 -38.73
N ALA A 1010 -4.70 -34.21 -39.22
CA ALA A 1010 -4.96 -33.95 -40.63
C ALA A 1010 -3.97 -32.93 -41.21
N MET A 1011 -2.66 -33.20 -41.10
CA MET A 1011 -1.62 -32.33 -41.68
C MET A 1011 -1.52 -32.53 -43.21
N ARG A 1012 -2.53 -32.09 -43.97
CA ARG A 1012 -2.49 -31.93 -45.45
C ARG A 1012 -3.74 -31.24 -45.99
N ASN A 1013 -3.60 -29.96 -46.33
CA ASN A 1013 -4.11 -29.41 -47.59
C ASN A 1013 -3.07 -28.39 -48.08
N ARG A 1014 -2.84 -28.33 -49.40
CA ARG A 1014 -2.11 -27.20 -50.01
C ARG A 1014 -3.17 -26.16 -50.39
N PRO A 1015 -2.96 -24.84 -50.16
CA PRO A 1015 -3.91 -23.83 -50.58
C PRO A 1015 -4.14 -23.91 -52.10
N ASN A 1016 -5.34 -23.53 -52.55
CA ASN A 1016 -5.80 -23.78 -53.91
C ASN A 1016 -4.83 -23.20 -54.95
N THR A 1017 -4.08 -24.06 -55.65
CA THR A 1017 -3.01 -23.65 -56.58
C THR A 1017 -3.51 -22.84 -57.78
N ALA A 1018 -4.80 -22.89 -58.12
CA ALA A 1018 -5.37 -21.95 -59.09
C ALA A 1018 -5.44 -20.53 -58.51
N MET A 1019 -6.00 -20.40 -57.30
CA MET A 1019 -6.17 -19.12 -56.60
C MET A 1019 -4.81 -18.48 -56.24
N VAL A 1020 -3.86 -19.26 -55.72
CA VAL A 1020 -2.48 -18.79 -55.46
C VAL A 1020 -1.85 -18.24 -56.74
N LYS A 1021 -2.03 -18.92 -57.89
CA LYS A 1021 -1.50 -18.46 -59.17
C LYS A 1021 -2.19 -17.18 -59.65
N THR A 1022 -3.51 -17.05 -59.50
CA THR A 1022 -4.22 -15.80 -59.82
C THR A 1022 -3.71 -14.62 -58.98
N VAL A 1023 -3.41 -14.83 -57.70
CA VAL A 1023 -2.80 -13.81 -56.84
C VAL A 1023 -1.37 -13.47 -57.29
N GLU A 1024 -0.56 -14.46 -57.65
CA GLU A 1024 0.79 -14.24 -58.19
C GLU A 1024 0.75 -13.50 -59.56
N ASP A 1025 -0.22 -13.80 -60.43
CA ASP A 1025 -0.47 -13.07 -61.69
C ASP A 1025 -0.95 -11.62 -61.42
N GLN A 1026 -1.75 -11.36 -60.39
CA GLN A 1026 -2.12 -10.00 -59.96
C GLN A 1026 -0.91 -9.21 -59.44
N ILE A 1027 -0.06 -9.81 -58.61
CA ILE A 1027 1.17 -9.19 -58.09
C ILE A 1027 2.20 -8.95 -59.20
N ALA A 1028 2.27 -9.84 -60.19
CA ALA A 1028 3.07 -9.65 -61.40
C ALA A 1028 2.59 -8.43 -62.21
N ASN A 1029 1.28 -8.21 -62.34
CA ASN A 1029 0.73 -7.02 -62.99
C ASN A 1029 0.99 -5.73 -62.20
N LEU A 1030 0.83 -5.74 -60.87
CA LEU A 1030 1.13 -4.58 -60.01
C LEU A 1030 2.63 -4.18 -60.08
N THR A 1031 3.53 -5.16 -60.07
CA THR A 1031 4.98 -4.93 -60.22
C THR A 1031 5.41 -4.62 -61.66
N ALA A 1032 4.62 -4.99 -62.67
CA ALA A 1032 4.82 -4.54 -64.06
C ALA A 1032 4.43 -3.07 -64.25
N GLY A 1033 3.36 -2.58 -63.60
CA GLY A 1033 2.97 -1.17 -63.61
C GLY A 1033 4.09 -0.25 -63.13
N GLN A 1034 4.68 -0.56 -61.97
CA GLN A 1034 5.82 0.18 -61.41
C GLN A 1034 7.08 0.15 -62.29
N LYS A 1035 7.20 -0.81 -63.22
CA LYS A 1035 8.28 -0.83 -64.23
C LYS A 1035 7.95 0.01 -65.47
N GLN A 1036 6.68 0.26 -65.79
CA GLN A 1036 6.30 1.13 -66.91
C GLN A 1036 6.40 2.62 -66.57
N GLU A 1037 6.11 3.03 -65.32
CA GLU A 1037 6.35 4.42 -64.90
C GLU A 1037 7.84 4.77 -64.92
N LYS A 1038 8.69 3.92 -64.32
CA LYS A 1038 10.16 4.07 -64.35
C LYS A 1038 10.81 3.88 -65.73
N ALA A 1039 10.03 3.54 -66.76
CA ALA A 1039 10.47 3.51 -68.15
C ALA A 1039 10.03 4.76 -68.95
N ARG A 1040 9.15 5.62 -68.41
CA ARG A 1040 8.71 6.87 -69.04
C ARG A 1040 9.53 8.10 -68.66
N GLU A 1041 10.24 8.09 -67.54
CA GLU A 1041 11.16 9.16 -67.13
C GLU A 1041 12.59 9.01 -67.72
N LYS A 1042 12.74 8.37 -68.89
CA LYS A 1042 14.07 8.06 -69.46
C LYS A 1042 14.26 8.30 -70.97
N VAL A 1043 13.47 9.20 -71.55
CA VAL A 1043 13.77 9.83 -72.84
C VAL A 1043 13.33 11.30 -72.79
N ASP A 1044 14.26 12.20 -72.44
CA ASP A 1044 14.46 13.53 -73.03
C ASP A 1044 15.45 14.34 -72.15
N GLU A 1045 16.69 14.49 -72.64
CA GLU A 1045 17.78 15.22 -71.99
C GLU A 1045 18.67 15.87 -73.07
N PRO A 1046 18.90 17.19 -73.00
CA PRO A 1046 19.98 17.86 -73.75
C PRO A 1046 21.08 18.38 -72.81
N GLU A 1047 22.34 18.08 -73.12
CA GLU A 1047 23.52 18.43 -72.31
C GLU A 1047 23.93 19.93 -72.39
N GLU A 1048 24.89 20.31 -71.53
CA GLU A 1048 25.40 21.68 -71.30
C GLU A 1048 26.09 22.34 -72.53
N PRO A 1049 26.39 23.66 -72.49
CA PRO A 1049 27.73 24.07 -72.04
C PRO A 1049 27.69 25.40 -71.18
N PRO A 1050 28.78 26.17 -70.93
CA PRO A 1050 29.34 26.19 -69.56
C PRO A 1050 29.65 27.57 -68.93
N VAL A 1051 29.86 27.59 -67.60
CA VAL A 1051 30.81 28.45 -66.83
C VAL A 1051 30.79 29.99 -67.05
N ARG A 1052 30.40 30.75 -65.98
CA ARG A 1052 31.20 31.80 -65.27
C ARG A 1052 30.39 32.98 -64.67
N ILE A 1053 30.49 33.11 -63.34
CA ILE A 1053 30.60 34.32 -62.48
C ILE A 1053 30.15 35.69 -63.03
N GLU A 1054 29.22 36.38 -62.35
CA GLU A 1054 29.50 37.67 -61.65
C GLU A 1054 28.40 38.13 -60.67
N ASN A 1055 28.77 39.01 -59.73
CA ASN A 1055 27.87 39.62 -58.73
C ASN A 1055 27.30 40.95 -59.26
N ASN A 1056 26.12 41.37 -58.79
CA ASN A 1056 26.00 42.71 -58.19
C ASN A 1056 24.69 42.97 -57.40
N ASN A 1057 24.88 43.34 -56.13
CA ASN A 1057 24.33 44.53 -55.47
C ASN A 1057 22.90 45.05 -55.75
N GLN A 1058 22.12 45.04 -54.66
CA GLN A 1058 21.58 46.22 -53.96
C GLN A 1058 20.08 46.63 -54.07
N ASP A 1059 19.61 47.12 -52.91
CA ASP A 1059 18.65 48.21 -52.65
C ASP A 1059 17.23 48.09 -53.25
N GLN A 1060 16.13 48.01 -52.49
CA GLN A 1060 15.48 48.94 -51.52
C GLN A 1060 13.94 48.77 -51.82
N THR A 1061 12.91 49.08 -51.03
CA THR A 1061 12.69 49.65 -49.68
C THR A 1061 11.24 49.37 -49.20
N SER A 1062 11.00 49.49 -47.88
CA SER A 1062 9.75 49.97 -47.22
C SER A 1062 8.39 49.22 -47.37
N VAL A 1063 7.33 49.54 -46.60
CA VAL A 1063 7.11 49.41 -45.12
C VAL A 1063 5.64 49.73 -44.72
N VAL A 1064 5.11 49.13 -43.63
CA VAL A 1064 3.84 49.42 -42.89
C VAL A 1064 2.47 49.06 -43.53
N ALA A 1065 1.59 48.38 -42.76
CA ALA A 1065 0.11 48.44 -42.87
C ALA A 1065 -0.67 47.89 -41.64
N PRO A 1066 -1.55 48.70 -40.99
CA PRO A 1066 -2.75 48.26 -40.24
C PRO A 1066 -3.99 49.14 -40.66
N PRO A 1067 -5.16 49.30 -39.96
CA PRO A 1067 -5.92 48.53 -38.94
C PRO A 1067 -7.49 48.42 -39.16
N ARG A 1068 -8.21 47.70 -38.26
CA ARG A 1068 -9.58 47.99 -37.66
C ARG A 1068 -10.96 47.77 -38.39
N LYS A 1069 -11.91 47.14 -37.63
CA LYS A 1069 -13.38 47.44 -37.44
C LYS A 1069 -14.43 47.06 -38.56
N THR A 1070 -15.76 46.82 -38.36
CA THR A 1070 -16.71 46.73 -37.19
C THR A 1070 -18.12 46.13 -37.50
N LEU A 1071 -18.91 45.80 -36.43
CA LEU A 1071 -20.42 45.79 -36.28
C LEU A 1071 -21.22 44.62 -36.89
N ARG A 1072 -22.36 44.14 -36.32
CA ARG A 1072 -23.19 44.46 -35.10
C ARG A 1072 -23.12 43.29 -34.05
N GLY A 1073 -23.89 43.10 -32.95
CA GLY A 1073 -25.12 43.69 -32.35
C GLY A 1073 -26.41 42.92 -32.76
N LEU A 1074 -27.40 42.57 -31.90
CA LEU A 1074 -27.78 42.89 -30.50
C LEU A 1074 -28.43 41.62 -29.84
N GLY A 1075 -28.81 41.52 -28.54
CA GLY A 1075 -28.61 42.34 -27.33
C GLY A 1075 -29.79 42.32 -26.31
N THR A 1076 -29.52 42.74 -25.05
CA THR A 1076 -30.43 43.26 -23.96
C THR A 1076 -31.11 42.35 -22.90
N LEU A 1077 -31.07 42.87 -21.65
CA LEU A 1077 -31.85 42.62 -20.40
C LEU A 1077 -31.37 41.62 -19.31
N GLU A 1078 -31.16 42.19 -18.10
CA GLU A 1078 -31.20 41.58 -16.74
C GLU A 1078 -32.64 41.77 -16.13
N PRO A 1079 -32.98 41.57 -14.82
CA PRO A 1079 -32.23 41.10 -13.63
C PRO A 1079 -33.00 40.14 -12.65
N LYS A 1080 -32.51 40.02 -11.40
CA LYS A 1080 -33.07 39.43 -10.14
C LYS A 1080 -32.77 37.93 -9.89
N VAL A 1081 -32.26 37.43 -8.75
CA VAL A 1081 -32.27 37.78 -7.29
C VAL A 1081 -33.42 37.13 -6.48
N GLN A 1082 -33.06 36.10 -5.69
CA GLN A 1082 -33.71 35.57 -4.46
C GLN A 1082 -35.10 34.87 -4.58
N PRO A 1083 -35.60 34.13 -3.56
CA PRO A 1083 -34.99 32.89 -3.03
C PRO A 1083 -36.03 31.80 -2.58
N VAL A 1084 -35.57 30.55 -2.37
CA VAL A 1084 -35.89 29.69 -1.20
C VAL A 1084 -34.65 28.84 -0.94
#